data_AF-A0A4Q2VFW2-F1
#
_entry.id   AF-A0A4Q2VFW2-F1
#
_cell.length_a   1.000
_cell.length_b   1.000
_cell.length_c   1.000
_cell.angle_alpha   90.00
_cell.angle_beta   90.00
_cell.angle_gamma   90.00
#
_symmetry.space_group_name_H-M   'P 1'
#
loop_
_entity.id
_entity.type
_entity.pdbx_description
1 polymer ?
#
loop_
_entity_poly.entity_id
_entity_poly.type
_entity_poly.pdbx_seq_one_letter_code
_entity_poly.pdbx_strand_id
1 'polypeptide(L)'
;MSRATVPLNGPYHHEETPRRDIAATKVKMAKAKYLVAEMKQDARTGSDDAAEAGFNPENRSEAMMLANECQAVIEVARPLQAEIYESVAAIRDLERIKATQPPPADAPDLRREASAQVFKFVTSSGDRLHTLVQEIGYQITPENRTAVNEILAQATDSQTERWIHGAQQAPQLALLQQTIEERDTELSVLKEEVERKRQVAFQYQRDRHQAETNLLAERAKIATHEKNACRAKRELERAMERIGTLEDELQIVKLRKHGIETHLTWYKQQSGQKIAGRDEEVRRLTQQVQDLDEANRDLEDEKETLADQLLQRDQSIDTLREQKLVLEERLVSYADHDRAQKAVIEDELKTSKVDLEKAQKEGKDISQRLDQAKERIQAVEFELGAARGDLAEGRQEAEKAQGAHNKLKETISDQRALLEEQDGEIQRLNGLLAARDKTVDSQVEQASIFLRRMSLDVESDIWRSVAEGVLGDATVAPTAQIPWKPWRTLPSWSHDEALNIREDDRSIHAAALDILAVMGVPSAPVESLFSRLQSLQDMLVDTSPLVSTVSQLLLRSLAGAVGDERLHLMHHVLICQIVDLLNRDAVEPVKVSLDSRATTLVSDLQAWEAQSAAGLQMAGSLSYPDLAFVGFNHSPPGILAVNPSNRELRWIDKAQANNTLTHIELVSKQGGPVVMALPLDTRERQLWSVAHL
;
A
#
# COMPACT_ATOMS: atom_id res chain seq x y z
N MET A 1 45.91 19.69 51.21
CA MET A 1 45.93 19.21 49.82
C MET A 1 44.60 19.60 49.18
N SER A 2 44.68 20.54 48.24
CA SER A 2 43.55 21.32 47.72
C SER A 2 42.70 20.48 46.76
N ARG A 3 41.40 20.35 47.05
CA ARG A 3 40.39 19.82 46.13
C ARG A 3 40.09 20.92 45.10
N ALA A 4 40.44 20.65 43.85
CA ALA A 4 40.09 21.52 42.74
C ALA A 4 38.56 21.56 42.57
N THR A 5 38.01 22.75 42.74
CA THR A 5 36.67 23.17 42.34
C THR A 5 36.55 23.11 40.81
N VAL A 6 35.64 22.27 40.30
CA VAL A 6 35.18 22.34 38.90
C VAL A 6 34.03 23.36 38.86
N PRO A 7 34.04 24.35 37.96
CA PRO A 7 33.04 25.41 37.95
C PRO A 7 31.72 24.93 37.32
N LEU A 8 30.61 25.20 38.00
CA LEU A 8 29.31 25.31 37.36
C LEU A 8 29.25 26.63 36.57
N ASN A 9 28.76 26.54 35.34
CA ASN A 9 28.35 27.59 34.40
C ASN A 9 29.37 28.01 33.31
N GLY A 10 29.05 27.64 32.07
CA GLY A 10 29.59 28.15 30.80
C GLY A 10 28.91 27.46 29.60
N PRO A 11 28.66 28.15 28.47
CA PRO A 11 27.47 27.99 27.64
C PRO A 11 27.66 26.91 26.56
N TYR A 12 26.90 25.83 26.62
CA TYR A 12 26.69 24.96 25.48
C TYR A 12 25.23 25.07 25.03
N HIS A 13 25.03 25.92 24.03
CA HIS A 13 23.93 25.75 23.08
C HIS A 13 24.11 24.36 22.46
N HIS A 14 23.43 23.36 23.02
CA HIS A 14 23.20 22.11 22.31
C HIS A 14 22.10 22.39 21.30
N GLU A 15 22.51 22.71 20.07
CA GLU A 15 21.64 22.60 18.91
C GLU A 15 21.07 21.18 18.88
N GLU A 16 19.78 21.06 19.18
CA GLU A 16 19.02 19.83 19.02
C GLU A 16 18.95 19.48 17.53
N THR A 17 19.85 18.63 17.03
CA THR A 17 19.61 17.50 16.09
C THR A 17 20.95 16.92 15.59
N PRO A 18 21.05 15.62 15.18
CA PRO A 18 19.99 14.81 14.56
C PRO A 18 19.92 13.33 15.00
N ARG A 19 18.88 12.96 15.77
CA ARG A 19 18.32 11.59 15.75
C ARG A 19 17.47 11.33 14.50
N ARG A 20 17.14 12.38 13.73
CA ARG A 20 16.37 12.34 12.47
C ARG A 20 17.14 11.72 11.29
N ASP A 21 18.48 11.72 11.31
CA ASP A 21 19.25 11.25 10.16
C ASP A 21 19.34 9.72 10.07
N ILE A 22 19.43 8.97 11.17
CA ILE A 22 19.73 7.53 11.09
C ILE A 22 18.66 6.72 10.30
N ALA A 23 17.38 7.06 10.43
CA ALA A 23 16.31 6.38 9.70
C ALA A 23 16.30 6.77 8.22
N ALA A 24 16.47 8.06 7.90
CA ALA A 24 16.59 8.54 6.53
C ALA A 24 17.86 7.98 5.85
N THR A 25 18.97 7.88 6.58
CA THR A 25 20.22 7.27 6.10
C THR A 25 20.07 5.76 5.92
N LYS A 26 19.34 5.04 6.77
CA LYS A 26 19.03 3.60 6.56
C LYS A 26 18.23 3.37 5.28
N VAL A 27 17.25 4.23 4.99
CA VAL A 27 16.47 4.17 3.75
C VAL A 27 17.35 4.51 2.54
N LYS A 28 18.17 5.56 2.61
CA LYS A 28 19.15 5.91 1.56
C LYS A 28 20.17 4.79 1.32
N MET A 29 20.64 4.13 2.38
CA MET A 29 21.62 3.05 2.33
C MET A 29 21.01 1.74 1.82
N ALA A 30 19.73 1.47 2.12
CA ALA A 30 18.97 0.39 1.51
C ALA A 30 18.74 0.65 0.01
N LYS A 31 18.41 1.89 -0.37
CA LYS A 31 18.28 2.31 -1.78
C LYS A 31 19.60 2.19 -2.54
N ALA A 32 20.71 2.60 -1.93
CA ALA A 32 22.06 2.44 -2.51
C ALA A 32 22.46 0.97 -2.66
N LYS A 33 22.16 0.10 -1.67
CA LYS A 33 22.40 -1.35 -1.77
C LYS A 33 21.54 -2.00 -2.85
N TYR A 34 20.29 -1.57 -2.99
CA TYR A 34 19.40 -2.05 -4.05
C TYR A 34 19.92 -1.64 -5.43
N LEU A 35 20.29 -0.38 -5.63
CA LEU A 35 20.88 0.11 -6.88
C LEU A 35 22.19 -0.63 -7.22
N VAL A 36 23.06 -0.90 -6.25
CA VAL A 36 24.29 -1.68 -6.46
C VAL A 36 24.00 -3.16 -6.77
N ALA A 37 22.92 -3.73 -6.23
CA ALA A 37 22.50 -5.10 -6.52
C ALA A 37 21.86 -5.22 -7.91
N GLU A 38 21.04 -4.25 -8.30
CA GLU A 38 20.45 -4.11 -9.64
C GLU A 38 21.56 -3.95 -10.70
N MET A 39 22.55 -3.10 -10.45
CA MET A 39 23.74 -2.97 -11.30
C MET A 39 24.58 -4.25 -11.43
N LYS A 40 24.46 -5.21 -10.49
CA LYS A 40 25.16 -6.50 -10.53
C LYS A 40 24.36 -7.61 -11.20
N GLN A 41 23.03 -7.53 -11.24
CA GLN A 41 22.17 -8.59 -11.80
C GLN A 41 22.14 -8.61 -13.32
N ASP A 42 22.38 -7.47 -13.98
CA ASP A 42 22.35 -7.37 -15.46
C ASP A 42 23.72 -7.51 -16.14
N ALA A 43 24.80 -7.74 -15.38
CA ALA A 43 26.14 -7.88 -15.94
C ALA A 43 26.47 -9.33 -16.29
N ARG A 44 26.33 -9.71 -17.57
CA ARG A 44 27.07 -10.88 -18.10
C ARG A 44 28.55 -10.58 -18.14
N THR A 45 29.35 -11.53 -17.67
CA THR A 45 30.80 -11.44 -17.64
C THR A 45 31.34 -11.44 -19.08
N GLY A 46 31.82 -10.28 -19.53
CA GLY A 46 32.58 -10.12 -20.78
C GLY A 46 31.74 -9.84 -22.02
N SER A 47 31.40 -8.58 -22.27
CA SER A 47 31.45 -7.94 -23.60
C SER A 47 31.17 -6.44 -23.44
N ASP A 48 31.85 -5.65 -24.24
CA ASP A 48 32.16 -4.24 -24.04
C ASP A 48 31.08 -3.29 -24.60
N ASP A 49 29.83 -3.38 -24.13
CA ASP A 49 28.77 -2.43 -24.51
C ASP A 49 27.90 -2.03 -23.32
N ALA A 50 28.39 -1.07 -22.53
CA ALA A 50 27.64 -0.42 -21.47
C ALA A 50 26.40 0.33 -22.00
N ALA A 51 26.31 0.62 -23.30
CA ALA A 51 25.17 1.31 -23.91
C ALA A 51 23.94 0.40 -24.12
N GLU A 52 24.12 -0.91 -24.30
CA GLU A 52 23.00 -1.84 -24.56
C GLU A 52 22.31 -2.33 -23.29
N ALA A 53 22.94 -2.18 -22.12
CA ALA A 53 22.40 -2.57 -20.81
C ALA A 53 21.54 -1.48 -20.12
N GLY A 54 21.21 -0.37 -20.80
CA GLY A 54 20.43 0.71 -20.21
C GLY A 54 21.20 1.56 -19.18
N PHE A 55 22.53 1.64 -19.31
CA PHE A 55 23.38 2.42 -18.41
C PHE A 55 23.07 3.93 -18.53
N ASN A 56 22.41 4.48 -17.52
CA ASN A 56 22.25 5.93 -17.37
C ASN A 56 23.45 6.49 -16.55
N PRO A 57 24.35 7.30 -17.15
CA PRO A 57 25.50 7.86 -16.45
C PRO A 57 25.14 8.77 -15.25
N GLU A 58 23.91 9.28 -15.18
CA GLU A 58 23.40 10.05 -14.04
C GLU A 58 23.21 9.19 -12.77
N ASN A 59 22.96 7.89 -12.92
CA ASN A 59 22.83 6.98 -11.77
C ASN A 59 24.18 6.72 -11.08
N ARG A 60 25.31 6.85 -11.80
CA ARG A 60 26.66 6.67 -11.23
C ARG A 60 27.05 7.84 -10.34
N SER A 61 26.67 9.07 -10.71
CA SER A 61 26.95 10.25 -9.89
C SER A 61 26.07 10.24 -8.63
N GLU A 62 24.80 9.87 -8.75
CA GLU A 62 23.89 9.73 -7.60
C GLU A 62 24.33 8.61 -6.65
N ALA A 63 24.73 7.44 -7.19
CA ALA A 63 25.23 6.34 -6.39
C ALA A 63 26.57 6.67 -5.68
N MET A 64 27.50 7.37 -6.35
CA MET A 64 28.74 7.82 -5.70
C MET A 64 28.50 8.93 -4.68
N MET A 65 27.56 9.85 -4.92
CA MET A 65 27.17 10.88 -3.96
C MET A 65 26.57 10.23 -2.71
N LEU A 66 25.63 9.29 -2.88
CA LEU A 66 25.02 8.55 -1.77
C LEU A 66 26.03 7.68 -1.02
N ALA A 67 27.00 7.07 -1.71
CA ALA A 67 28.07 6.32 -1.07
C ALA A 67 28.99 7.22 -0.23
N ASN A 68 29.33 8.41 -0.74
CA ASN A 68 30.12 9.40 -0.01
C ASN A 68 29.35 9.98 1.19
N GLU A 69 28.04 10.23 1.05
CA GLU A 69 27.17 10.63 2.17
C GLU A 69 27.10 9.53 3.23
N CYS A 70 26.96 8.25 2.84
CA CYS A 70 26.96 7.14 3.78
C CYS A 70 28.31 6.99 4.50
N GLN A 71 29.42 7.20 3.79
CA GLN A 71 30.76 7.14 4.38
C GLN A 71 30.97 8.28 5.39
N ALA A 72 30.53 9.50 5.07
CA ALA A 72 30.59 10.64 5.99
C ALA A 72 29.75 10.39 7.26
N VAL A 73 28.55 9.81 7.12
CA VAL A 73 27.70 9.45 8.28
C VAL A 73 28.34 8.34 9.11
N ILE A 74 29.00 7.36 8.49
CA ILE A 74 29.73 6.30 9.21
C ILE A 74 30.92 6.89 9.98
N GLU A 75 31.62 7.88 9.40
CA GLU A 75 32.73 8.57 10.06
C GLU A 75 32.28 9.43 11.24
N VAL A 76 31.11 10.05 11.16
CA VAL A 76 30.48 10.81 12.27
C VAL A 76 29.88 9.89 13.33
N ALA A 77 29.34 8.72 12.95
CA ALA A 77 28.74 7.77 13.90
C ALA A 77 29.79 7.01 14.73
N ARG A 78 31.03 6.88 14.23
CA ARG A 78 32.11 6.13 14.88
C ARG A 78 32.53 6.69 16.26
N PRO A 79 32.76 8.00 16.45
CA PRO A 79 33.04 8.57 17.77
C PRO A 79 31.84 8.48 18.72
N LEU A 80 30.62 8.64 18.21
CA LEU A 80 29.37 8.49 18.99
C LEU A 80 29.18 7.06 19.51
N GLN A 81 29.54 6.07 18.69
CA GLN A 81 29.53 4.66 19.10
C GLN A 81 30.60 4.38 20.16
N ALA A 82 31.76 5.03 20.09
CA ALA A 82 32.79 4.94 21.12
C ALA A 82 32.32 5.55 22.46
N GLU A 83 31.66 6.72 22.45
CA GLU A 83 31.07 7.34 23.64
C GLU A 83 29.96 6.49 24.27
N ILE A 84 29.13 5.81 23.44
CA ILE A 84 28.13 4.85 23.93
C ILE A 84 28.82 3.67 24.62
N TYR A 85 29.89 3.13 24.05
CA TYR A 85 30.64 2.04 24.68
C TYR A 85 31.32 2.48 25.98
N GLU A 86 31.86 3.70 26.04
CA GLU A 86 32.41 4.27 27.28
C GLU A 86 31.32 4.50 28.33
N SER A 87 30.15 5.00 27.94
CA SER A 87 29.00 5.20 28.84
C SER A 87 28.45 3.87 29.38
N VAL A 88 28.35 2.85 28.53
CA VAL A 88 27.94 1.49 28.92
C VAL A 88 29.00 0.85 29.82
N ALA A 89 30.29 1.07 29.57
CA ALA A 89 31.37 0.63 30.45
C ALA A 89 31.29 1.33 31.82
N ALA A 90 31.05 2.63 31.86
CA ALA A 90 30.88 3.40 33.10
C ALA A 90 29.65 2.95 33.91
N ILE A 91 28.54 2.63 33.25
CA ILE A 91 27.33 2.08 33.90
C ILE A 91 27.65 0.69 34.49
N ARG A 92 28.32 -0.18 33.73
CA ARG A 92 28.74 -1.51 34.22
C ARG A 92 29.72 -1.42 35.37
N ASP A 93 30.62 -0.43 35.36
CA ASP A 93 31.55 -0.18 36.46
C ASP A 93 30.81 0.37 37.69
N LEU A 94 29.80 1.24 37.52
CA LEU A 94 28.91 1.67 38.61
C LEU A 94 28.09 0.52 39.20
N GLU A 95 27.59 -0.39 38.36
CA GLU A 95 26.89 -1.60 38.78
C GLU A 95 27.83 -2.58 39.48
N ARG A 96 29.08 -2.71 39.01
CA ARG A 96 30.13 -3.47 39.71
C ARG A 96 30.48 -2.87 41.05
N ILE A 97 30.61 -1.55 41.15
CA ILE A 97 30.86 -0.84 42.41
C ILE A 97 29.68 -1.05 43.37
N LYS A 98 28.44 -1.02 42.88
CA LYS A 98 27.25 -1.36 43.67
C LYS A 98 27.22 -2.83 44.10
N ALA A 99 27.67 -3.75 43.26
CA ALA A 99 27.70 -5.19 43.55
C ALA A 99 28.89 -5.61 44.43
N THR A 100 29.97 -4.82 44.48
CA THR A 100 31.15 -5.07 45.32
C THR A 100 31.15 -4.26 46.61
N GLN A 101 30.20 -3.33 46.79
CA GLN A 101 29.94 -2.72 48.07
C GLN A 101 29.20 -3.72 48.97
N PRO A 102 29.75 -4.08 50.15
CA PRO A 102 28.97 -4.83 51.12
C PRO A 102 27.71 -4.03 51.47
N PRO A 103 26.58 -4.70 51.76
CA PRO A 103 25.35 -4.03 52.12
C PRO A 103 25.62 -3.06 53.27
N PRO A 104 25.05 -1.84 53.27
CA PRO A 104 25.24 -0.90 54.36
C PRO A 104 24.71 -1.58 55.62
N ALA A 105 25.61 -1.91 56.54
CA ALA A 105 25.31 -2.70 57.73
C ALA A 105 24.43 -1.96 58.75
N ASP A 106 23.92 -0.77 58.42
CA ASP A 106 23.20 0.10 59.34
C ASP A 106 22.01 0.77 58.66
N ALA A 107 20.86 0.11 58.70
CA ALA A 107 19.60 0.83 58.60
C ALA A 107 19.43 1.63 59.91
N PRO A 108 19.45 2.98 59.87
CA PRO A 108 19.26 3.80 61.07
C PRO A 108 17.91 3.55 61.75
N ASP A 109 16.91 3.11 60.99
CA ASP A 109 15.56 2.83 61.49
C ASP A 109 15.51 1.56 62.35
N LEU A 110 16.21 0.49 61.95
CA LEU A 110 16.32 -0.75 62.74
C LEU A 110 17.12 -0.53 64.03
N ARG A 111 18.16 0.31 64.00
CA ARG A 111 18.88 0.72 65.22
C ARG A 111 18.00 1.56 66.14
N ARG A 112 17.18 2.47 65.59
CA ARG A 112 16.23 3.28 66.37
C ARG A 112 15.16 2.41 67.02
N GLU A 113 14.62 1.47 66.27
CA GLU A 113 13.59 0.56 66.74
C GLU A 113 14.13 -0.44 67.78
N ALA A 114 15.32 -0.99 67.55
CA ALA A 114 16.02 -1.80 68.54
C ALA A 114 16.38 -1.00 69.80
N SER A 115 16.83 0.25 69.65
CA SER A 115 17.13 1.14 70.79
C SER A 115 15.86 1.51 71.56
N ALA A 116 14.74 1.73 70.87
CA ALA A 116 13.44 1.99 71.47
C ALA A 116 12.91 0.77 72.22
N GLN A 117 13.09 -0.44 71.67
CA GLN A 117 12.72 -1.70 72.34
C GLN A 117 13.59 -1.96 73.57
N VAL A 118 14.89 -1.71 73.50
CA VAL A 118 15.81 -1.82 74.66
C VAL A 118 15.46 -0.77 75.71
N PHE A 119 15.20 0.48 75.32
CA PHE A 119 14.79 1.53 76.24
C PHE A 119 13.48 1.18 76.94
N LYS A 120 12.47 0.72 76.19
CA LYS A 120 11.18 0.24 76.73
C LYS A 120 11.36 -0.96 77.66
N PHE A 121 12.26 -1.89 77.34
CA PHE A 121 12.56 -3.03 78.18
C PHE A 121 13.20 -2.62 79.52
N VAL A 122 14.14 -1.66 79.49
CA VAL A 122 14.83 -1.15 80.67
C VAL A 122 13.91 -0.29 81.55
N THR A 123 13.04 0.53 80.96
CA THR A 123 12.12 1.42 81.71
C THR A 123 10.84 0.73 82.17
N SER A 124 10.48 -0.44 81.62
CA SER A 124 9.27 -1.21 82.01
C SER A 124 9.24 -1.70 83.46
N SER A 125 10.37 -1.69 84.17
CA SER A 125 10.46 -2.08 85.57
C SER A 125 11.63 -1.39 86.24
N GLY A 126 11.37 -0.75 87.38
CA GLY A 126 12.43 -0.11 88.18
C GLY A 126 13.57 -1.07 88.51
N ASP A 127 13.26 -2.33 88.83
CA ASP A 127 14.29 -3.32 89.18
C ASP A 127 15.24 -3.64 88.01
N ARG A 128 14.79 -3.55 86.75
CA ARG A 128 15.64 -3.76 85.56
C ARG A 128 16.59 -2.58 85.34
N LEU A 129 16.09 -1.36 85.49
CA LEU A 129 16.92 -0.16 85.43
C LEU A 129 17.95 -0.15 86.58
N HIS A 130 17.55 -0.57 87.79
CA HIS A 130 18.47 -0.70 88.92
C HIS A 130 19.57 -1.74 88.68
N THR A 131 19.21 -2.89 88.11
CA THR A 131 20.18 -3.93 87.74
C THR A 131 21.18 -3.40 86.71
N LEU A 132 20.71 -2.69 85.67
CA LEU A 132 21.58 -2.09 84.67
C LEU A 132 22.53 -1.04 85.28
N VAL A 133 22.02 -0.19 86.18
CA VAL A 133 22.81 0.86 86.86
C VAL A 133 23.85 0.28 87.82
N GLN A 134 23.57 -0.87 88.44
CA GLN A 134 24.56 -1.61 89.24
C GLN A 134 25.64 -2.26 88.36
N GLU A 135 25.28 -2.84 87.22
CA GLU A 135 26.21 -3.47 86.27
C GLU A 135 27.19 -2.46 85.62
N ILE A 136 26.78 -1.20 85.46
CA ILE A 136 27.69 -0.10 85.04
C ILE A 136 28.54 0.46 86.19
N GLY A 137 28.53 -0.18 87.36
CA GLY A 137 29.42 0.12 88.49
C GLY A 137 28.95 1.24 89.43
N TYR A 138 27.69 1.68 89.32
CA TYR A 138 27.14 2.72 90.18
C TYR A 138 26.39 2.12 91.39
N GLN A 139 26.79 2.50 92.61
CA GLN A 139 26.10 2.04 93.82
C GLN A 139 24.81 2.84 94.03
N ILE A 140 23.67 2.15 93.94
CA ILE A 140 22.35 2.75 94.12
C ILE A 140 22.07 2.90 95.61
N THR A 141 22.00 4.14 96.09
CA THR A 141 21.55 4.43 97.46
C THR A 141 20.03 4.23 97.61
N PRO A 142 19.52 3.98 98.82
CA PRO A 142 18.08 3.80 99.05
C PRO A 142 17.23 5.00 98.60
N GLU A 143 17.73 6.23 98.76
CA GLU A 143 17.02 7.43 98.29
C GLU A 143 16.89 7.45 96.76
N ASN A 144 17.97 7.12 96.04
CA ASN A 144 17.98 7.07 94.57
C ASN A 144 17.07 5.97 94.04
N ARG A 145 17.00 4.82 94.73
CA ARG A 145 16.09 3.73 94.37
C ARG A 145 14.63 4.17 94.42
N THR A 146 14.28 4.96 95.44
CA THR A 146 12.91 5.43 95.68
C THR A 146 12.52 6.50 94.66
N ALA A 147 13.41 7.47 94.38
CA ALA A 147 13.17 8.53 93.40
C ALA A 147 13.00 7.98 91.96
N VAL A 148 13.81 6.99 91.56
CA VAL A 148 13.69 6.34 90.25
C VAL A 148 12.38 5.56 90.12
N ASN A 149 11.96 4.88 91.18
CA ASN A 149 10.68 4.16 91.18
C ASN A 149 9.48 5.12 91.13
N GLU A 150 9.56 6.29 91.77
CA GLU A 150 8.53 7.34 91.66
C GLU A 150 8.47 7.94 90.25
N ILE A 151 9.61 8.24 89.62
CA ILE A 151 9.65 8.78 88.24
C ILE A 151 9.10 7.78 87.23
N LEU A 152 9.44 6.48 87.38
CA LEU A 152 8.92 5.42 86.51
C LEU A 152 7.42 5.15 86.75
N ALA A 153 6.93 5.31 87.98
CA ALA A 153 5.51 5.20 88.29
C ALA A 153 4.67 6.39 87.75
N GLN A 154 5.30 7.54 87.50
CA GLN A 154 4.67 8.74 86.95
C GLN A 154 4.74 8.84 85.41
N ALA A 155 5.58 8.03 84.76
CA ALA A 155 5.73 8.04 83.31
C ALA A 155 4.54 7.33 82.65
N THR A 156 3.71 8.09 81.93
CA THR A 156 2.65 7.55 81.05
C THR A 156 3.25 7.09 79.72
N ASP A 157 2.59 6.15 79.02
CA ASP A 157 3.05 5.63 77.71
C ASP A 157 3.35 6.75 76.70
N SER A 158 2.58 7.84 76.74
CA SER A 158 2.74 9.02 75.87
C SER A 158 4.00 9.87 76.18
N GLN A 159 4.46 9.88 77.43
CA GLN A 159 5.72 10.54 77.80
C GLN A 159 6.92 9.69 77.39
N THR A 160 6.77 8.37 77.47
CA THR A 160 7.77 7.40 77.02
C THR A 160 7.96 7.47 75.50
N GLU A 161 6.88 7.62 74.72
CA GLU A 161 6.95 7.87 73.27
C GLU A 161 7.61 9.21 72.92
N ARG A 162 7.33 10.28 73.67
CA ARG A 162 8.00 11.60 73.47
C ARG A 162 9.50 11.53 73.71
N TRP A 163 9.97 10.73 74.67
CA TRP A 163 11.39 10.54 74.92
C TRP A 163 12.08 9.73 73.82
N ILE A 164 11.37 8.79 73.20
CA ILE A 164 11.86 7.94 72.10
C ILE A 164 11.98 8.73 70.78
N HIS A 165 11.04 9.63 70.48
CA HIS A 165 10.98 10.32 69.18
C HIS A 165 11.58 11.74 69.16
N GLY A 166 11.87 12.35 70.32
CA GLY A 166 12.50 13.66 70.42
C GLY A 166 11.56 14.82 70.09
N ALA A 167 11.66 15.92 70.84
CA ALA A 167 10.63 16.96 70.89
C ALA A 167 10.74 18.11 69.83
N GLN A 168 11.54 18.04 68.76
CA GLN A 168 11.87 19.27 67.99
C GLN A 168 11.96 19.21 66.44
N GLN A 169 11.36 18.27 65.71
CA GLN A 169 11.46 18.27 64.22
C GLN A 169 10.16 18.44 63.41
N ALA A 170 9.01 18.72 64.02
CA ALA A 170 7.75 18.81 63.27
C ALA A 170 7.62 20.01 62.28
N PRO A 171 8.01 21.27 62.60
CA PRO A 171 7.67 22.41 61.75
C PRO A 171 8.61 22.59 60.53
N GLN A 172 9.89 22.22 60.62
CA GLN A 172 10.81 22.30 59.48
C GLN A 172 10.58 21.18 58.46
N LEU A 173 10.13 20.00 58.91
CA LEU A 173 9.71 18.92 58.02
C LEU A 173 8.44 19.29 57.25
N ALA A 174 7.46 19.91 57.91
CA ALA A 174 6.25 20.38 57.24
C ALA A 174 6.53 21.43 56.15
N LEU A 175 7.41 22.40 56.43
CA LEU A 175 7.81 23.42 55.44
C LEU A 175 8.55 22.81 54.23
N LEU A 176 9.44 21.83 54.49
CA LEU A 176 10.16 21.13 53.41
C LEU A 176 9.22 20.23 52.60
N GLN A 177 8.25 19.57 53.22
CA GLN A 177 7.23 18.79 52.52
C GLN A 177 6.36 19.67 51.61
N GLN A 178 5.92 20.82 52.11
CA GLN A 178 5.16 21.78 51.32
C GLN A 178 5.99 22.32 50.12
N THR A 179 7.28 22.59 50.34
CA THR A 179 8.16 23.06 49.25
C THR A 179 8.41 21.97 48.20
N ILE A 180 8.47 20.69 48.61
CA ILE A 180 8.58 19.55 47.69
C ILE A 180 7.30 19.41 46.88
N GLU A 181 6.14 19.48 47.53
CA GLU A 181 4.83 19.39 46.86
C GLU A 181 4.64 20.52 45.83
N GLU A 182 5.00 21.77 46.19
CA GLU A 182 4.96 22.89 45.25
C GLU A 182 5.87 22.67 44.03
N ARG A 183 7.10 22.17 44.24
CA ARG A 183 8.04 21.89 43.14
C ARG A 183 7.59 20.72 42.26
N ASP A 184 6.93 19.72 42.85
CA ASP A 184 6.36 18.60 42.11
C ASP A 184 5.19 19.05 41.23
N THR A 185 4.37 20.00 41.70
CA THR A 185 3.30 20.58 40.87
C THR A 185 3.84 21.42 39.70
N GLU A 186 4.84 22.27 39.93
CA GLU A 186 5.51 23.03 38.85
C GLU A 186 6.14 22.09 37.80
N LEU A 187 6.81 21.02 38.25
CA LEU A 187 7.36 20.00 37.36
C LEU A 187 6.29 19.25 36.57
N SER A 188 5.11 19.03 37.15
CA SER A 188 3.99 18.39 36.46
C SER A 188 3.46 19.27 35.33
N VAL A 189 3.25 20.56 35.57
CA VAL A 189 2.77 21.52 34.56
C VAL A 189 3.78 21.67 33.41
N LEU A 190 5.08 21.78 33.74
CA LEU A 190 6.14 21.85 32.73
C LEU A 190 6.23 20.56 31.90
N LYS A 191 6.02 19.39 32.50
CA LYS A 191 5.96 18.12 31.76
C LYS A 191 4.79 18.09 30.78
N GLU A 192 3.60 18.52 31.20
CA GLU A 192 2.43 18.59 30.32
C GLU A 192 2.65 19.54 29.14
N GLU A 193 3.30 20.68 29.36
CA GLU A 193 3.56 21.64 28.29
C GLU A 193 4.62 21.17 27.28
N VAL A 194 5.66 20.49 27.76
CA VAL A 194 6.64 19.81 26.89
C VAL A 194 5.96 18.73 26.05
N GLU A 195 5.03 17.99 26.65
CA GLU A 195 4.34 16.90 25.94
C GLU A 195 3.34 17.44 24.91
N ARG A 196 2.66 18.56 25.21
CA ARG A 196 1.84 19.29 24.23
C ARG A 196 2.68 19.74 23.03
N LYS A 197 3.86 20.34 23.26
CA LYS A 197 4.75 20.78 22.17
C LYS A 197 5.28 19.60 21.35
N ARG A 198 5.56 18.46 21.99
CA ARG A 198 5.95 17.23 21.30
C ARG A 198 4.83 16.67 20.43
N GLN A 199 3.59 16.65 20.93
CA GLN A 199 2.43 16.20 20.15
C GLN A 199 2.25 17.06 18.89
N VAL A 200 2.28 18.38 19.01
CA VAL A 200 2.15 19.30 17.86
C VAL A 200 3.29 19.09 16.85
N ALA A 201 4.54 18.93 17.33
CA ALA A 201 5.68 18.67 16.45
C ALA A 201 5.56 17.31 15.73
N PHE A 202 5.01 16.30 16.39
CA PHE A 202 4.79 14.97 15.81
C PHE A 202 3.66 14.98 14.78
N GLN A 203 2.56 15.70 15.06
CA GLN A 203 1.45 15.92 14.14
C GLN A 203 1.96 16.56 12.84
N TYR A 204 2.69 17.68 12.96
CA TYR A 204 3.29 18.38 11.82
C TYR A 204 4.23 17.48 11.02
N GLN A 205 5.00 16.62 11.69
CA GLN A 205 5.92 15.69 11.02
C GLN A 205 5.16 14.58 10.29
N ARG A 206 4.04 14.09 10.84
CA ARG A 206 3.16 13.12 10.17
C ARG A 206 2.54 13.74 8.93
N ASP A 207 1.96 14.93 9.05
CA ASP A 207 1.29 15.62 7.96
C ASP A 207 2.25 15.94 6.82
N ARG A 208 3.48 16.38 7.16
CA ARG A 208 4.56 16.54 6.18
C ARG A 208 4.93 15.22 5.50
N HIS A 209 5.07 14.13 6.24
CA HIS A 209 5.42 12.84 5.66
C HIS A 209 4.31 12.32 4.73
N GLN A 210 3.04 12.52 5.12
CA GLN A 210 1.88 12.17 4.34
C GLN A 210 1.80 13.02 3.05
N ALA A 211 2.10 14.32 3.14
CA ALA A 211 2.22 15.20 1.97
C ALA A 211 3.35 14.75 1.03
N GLU A 212 4.52 14.38 1.55
CA GLU A 212 5.64 13.86 0.75
C GLU A 212 5.29 12.53 0.06
N THR A 213 4.59 11.61 0.75
CA THR A 213 4.13 10.35 0.14
C THR A 213 3.07 10.57 -0.94
N ASN A 214 2.14 11.50 -0.72
CA ASN A 214 1.13 11.86 -1.70
C ASN A 214 1.79 12.49 -2.94
N LEU A 215 2.78 13.35 -2.74
CA LEU A 215 3.53 13.99 -3.82
C LEU A 215 4.34 12.98 -4.63
N LEU A 216 4.92 11.96 -4.00
CA LEU A 216 5.57 10.84 -4.69
C LEU A 216 4.57 9.99 -5.50
N ALA A 217 3.40 9.69 -4.92
CA ALA A 217 2.36 8.95 -5.62
C ALA A 217 1.83 9.72 -6.84
N GLU A 218 1.63 11.03 -6.72
CA GLU A 218 1.23 11.88 -7.84
C GLU A 218 2.33 11.99 -8.91
N ARG A 219 3.61 12.10 -8.52
CA ARG A 219 4.72 12.04 -9.49
C ARG A 219 4.78 10.72 -10.24
N ALA A 220 4.52 9.60 -9.56
CA ALA A 220 4.44 8.29 -10.21
C ALA A 220 3.29 8.22 -11.23
N LYS A 221 2.10 8.76 -10.89
CA LYS A 221 0.97 8.87 -11.82
C LYS A 221 1.33 9.75 -13.03
N ILE A 222 1.95 10.91 -12.81
CA ILE A 222 2.41 11.79 -13.89
C ILE A 222 3.37 11.05 -14.83
N ALA A 223 4.37 10.34 -14.29
CA ALA A 223 5.31 9.57 -15.10
C ALA A 223 4.60 8.47 -15.92
N THR A 224 3.56 7.82 -15.38
CA THR A 224 2.76 6.85 -16.16
C THR A 224 1.96 7.52 -17.27
N HIS A 225 1.37 8.69 -17.00
CA HIS A 225 0.64 9.45 -18.01
C HIS A 225 1.57 9.98 -19.12
N GLU A 226 2.75 10.47 -18.79
CA GLU A 226 3.77 10.88 -19.76
C GLU A 226 4.21 9.72 -20.65
N LYS A 227 4.45 8.54 -20.06
CA LYS A 227 4.78 7.33 -20.82
C LYS A 227 3.67 6.95 -21.80
N ASN A 228 2.41 7.04 -21.37
CA ASN A 228 1.25 6.76 -22.23
C ASN A 228 1.10 7.82 -23.33
N ALA A 229 1.30 9.10 -23.03
CA ALA A 229 1.28 10.18 -24.00
C ALA A 229 2.39 10.03 -25.05
N CYS A 230 3.61 9.66 -24.64
CA CYS A 230 4.70 9.35 -25.57
C CYS A 230 4.37 8.14 -26.47
N ARG A 231 3.71 7.10 -25.94
CA ARG A 231 3.27 5.95 -26.76
C ARG A 231 2.24 6.39 -27.80
N ALA A 232 1.20 7.12 -27.37
CA ALA A 232 0.17 7.64 -28.26
C ALA A 232 0.75 8.57 -29.34
N LYS A 233 1.73 9.43 -28.99
CA LYS A 233 2.42 10.29 -29.94
C LYS A 233 3.18 9.47 -31.00
N ARG A 234 3.90 8.43 -30.60
CA ARG A 234 4.60 7.54 -31.55
C ARG A 234 3.63 6.78 -32.45
N GLU A 235 2.49 6.36 -31.93
CA GLU A 235 1.45 5.71 -32.72
C GLU A 235 0.84 6.67 -33.74
N LEU A 236 0.60 7.93 -33.36
CA LEU A 236 0.17 9.00 -34.26
C LEU A 236 1.22 9.25 -35.36
N GLU A 237 2.50 9.36 -35.01
CA GLU A 237 3.59 9.58 -35.98
C GLU A 237 3.65 8.44 -37.00
N ARG A 238 3.58 7.17 -36.55
CA ARG A 238 3.52 6.01 -37.47
C ARG A 238 2.28 6.03 -38.36
N ALA A 239 1.12 6.43 -37.82
CA ALA A 239 -0.10 6.54 -38.60
C ALA A 239 0.01 7.64 -39.67
N MET A 240 0.60 8.78 -39.31
CA MET A 240 0.88 9.87 -40.27
C MET A 240 1.85 9.46 -41.36
N GLU A 241 2.95 8.79 -41.02
CA GLU A 241 3.88 8.23 -42.02
C GLU A 241 3.17 7.26 -42.96
N ARG A 242 2.33 6.38 -42.41
CA ARG A 242 1.56 5.43 -43.22
C ARG A 242 0.54 6.13 -44.13
N ILE A 243 -0.14 7.17 -43.65
CA ILE A 243 -1.01 8.00 -44.49
C ILE A 243 -0.21 8.63 -45.63
N GLY A 244 0.96 9.22 -45.34
CA GLY A 244 1.82 9.79 -46.37
C GLY A 244 2.21 8.77 -47.44
N THR A 245 2.60 7.56 -47.05
CA THR A 245 2.92 6.49 -48.02
C THR A 245 1.72 6.09 -48.87
N LEU A 246 0.52 6.02 -48.29
CA LEU A 246 -0.71 5.69 -49.01
C LEU A 246 -1.16 6.82 -49.95
N GLU A 247 -0.95 8.08 -49.57
CA GLU A 247 -1.21 9.24 -50.43
C GLU A 247 -0.28 9.26 -51.64
N ASP A 248 1.01 8.96 -51.44
CA ASP A 248 1.99 8.81 -52.53
C ASP A 248 1.62 7.67 -53.48
N GLU A 249 1.24 6.50 -52.93
CA GLU A 249 0.77 5.37 -53.72
C GLU A 249 -0.49 5.70 -54.52
N LEU A 250 -1.47 6.38 -53.90
CA LEU A 250 -2.69 6.85 -54.55
C LEU A 250 -2.36 7.80 -55.70
N GLN A 251 -1.40 8.70 -55.52
CA GLN A 251 -0.98 9.65 -56.54
C GLN A 251 -0.29 8.95 -57.72
N ILE A 252 0.57 7.96 -57.45
CA ILE A 252 1.18 7.11 -58.48
C ILE A 252 0.09 6.36 -59.27
N VAL A 253 -0.91 5.80 -58.59
CA VAL A 253 -2.01 5.08 -59.24
C VAL A 253 -2.88 6.02 -60.08
N LYS A 254 -3.18 7.24 -59.59
CA LYS A 254 -3.89 8.26 -60.37
C LYS A 254 -3.14 8.66 -61.63
N LEU A 255 -1.82 8.87 -61.54
CA LEU A 255 -0.98 9.17 -62.70
C LEU A 255 -0.97 8.01 -63.71
N ARG A 256 -0.88 6.76 -63.24
CA ARG A 256 -0.97 5.58 -64.11
C ARG A 256 -2.34 5.46 -64.78
N LYS A 257 -3.43 5.65 -64.04
CA LYS A 257 -4.79 5.66 -64.58
C LYS A 257 -4.93 6.71 -65.68
N HIS A 258 -4.46 7.93 -65.43
CA HIS A 258 -4.50 9.01 -66.40
C HIS A 258 -3.67 8.69 -67.66
N GLY A 259 -2.49 8.08 -67.49
CA GLY A 259 -1.67 7.58 -68.60
C GLY A 259 -2.38 6.50 -69.43
N ILE A 260 -3.08 5.58 -68.77
CA ILE A 260 -3.88 4.55 -69.46
C ILE A 260 -5.06 5.20 -70.20
N GLU A 261 -5.78 6.14 -69.57
CA GLU A 261 -6.91 6.84 -70.19
C GLU A 261 -6.49 7.64 -71.44
N THR A 262 -5.35 8.33 -71.39
CA THR A 262 -4.79 9.05 -72.54
C THR A 262 -4.35 8.10 -73.65
N HIS A 263 -3.77 6.95 -73.33
CA HIS A 263 -3.49 5.92 -74.34
C HIS A 263 -4.77 5.36 -74.97
N LEU A 264 -5.83 5.19 -74.18
CA LEU A 264 -7.10 4.63 -74.63
C LEU A 264 -7.88 5.60 -75.53
N THR A 265 -7.84 6.91 -75.23
CA THR A 265 -8.40 7.95 -76.12
C THR A 265 -7.61 8.07 -77.42
N TRP A 266 -6.28 8.06 -77.35
CA TRP A 266 -5.42 8.04 -78.54
C TRP A 266 -5.72 6.83 -79.44
N TYR A 267 -5.84 5.63 -78.86
CA TYR A 267 -6.13 4.40 -79.60
C TYR A 267 -7.54 4.41 -80.22
N LYS A 268 -8.54 4.92 -79.49
CA LYS A 268 -9.91 5.11 -80.03
C LYS A 268 -9.93 6.08 -81.21
N GLN A 269 -9.18 7.18 -81.13
CA GLN A 269 -9.07 8.14 -82.21
C GLN A 269 -8.38 7.55 -83.43
N GLN A 270 -7.28 6.80 -83.23
CA GLN A 270 -6.53 6.19 -84.31
C GLN A 270 -7.30 5.05 -85.01
N SER A 271 -8.01 4.23 -84.23
CA SER A 271 -8.88 3.17 -84.76
C SER A 271 -10.10 3.75 -85.48
N GLY A 272 -10.73 4.81 -84.95
CA GLY A 272 -11.81 5.53 -85.63
C GLY A 272 -11.40 6.09 -86.99
N GLN A 273 -10.21 6.67 -87.10
CA GLN A 273 -9.66 7.14 -88.39
C GLN A 273 -9.40 6.01 -89.37
N LYS A 274 -8.86 4.87 -88.91
CA LYS A 274 -8.62 3.70 -89.77
C LYS A 274 -9.91 3.04 -90.25
N ILE A 275 -10.95 2.99 -89.41
CA ILE A 275 -12.26 2.46 -89.79
C ILE A 275 -12.93 3.39 -90.80
N ALA A 276 -12.92 4.70 -90.56
CA ALA A 276 -13.47 5.67 -91.51
C ALA A 276 -12.77 5.62 -92.89
N GLY A 277 -11.44 5.44 -92.91
CA GLY A 277 -10.70 5.26 -94.16
C GLY A 277 -11.07 3.96 -94.91
N ARG A 278 -11.36 2.88 -94.18
CA ARG A 278 -11.79 1.60 -94.77
C ARG A 278 -13.24 1.64 -95.27
N ASP A 279 -14.14 2.30 -94.55
CA ASP A 279 -15.54 2.44 -94.97
C ASP A 279 -15.64 3.24 -96.28
N GLU A 280 -14.79 4.26 -96.45
CA GLU A 280 -14.71 5.02 -97.70
C GLU A 280 -14.16 4.17 -98.86
N GLU A 281 -13.15 3.33 -98.60
CA GLU A 281 -12.59 2.44 -99.61
C GLU A 281 -13.56 1.32 -100.01
N VAL A 282 -14.31 0.76 -99.05
CA VAL A 282 -15.40 -0.19 -99.33
C VAL A 282 -16.49 0.48 -100.17
N ARG A 283 -16.84 1.74 -99.87
CA ARG A 283 -17.83 2.49 -100.66
C ARG A 283 -17.36 2.69 -102.10
N ARG A 284 -16.09 3.06 -102.29
CA ARG A 284 -15.47 3.21 -103.62
C ARG A 284 -15.46 1.89 -104.41
N LEU A 285 -15.10 0.79 -103.76
CA LEU A 285 -15.09 -0.54 -104.40
C LEU A 285 -16.50 -1.02 -104.72
N THR A 286 -17.49 -0.73 -103.87
CA THR A 286 -18.90 -1.06 -104.13
C THR A 286 -19.43 -0.29 -105.35
N GLN A 287 -19.03 0.97 -105.51
CA GLN A 287 -19.36 1.75 -106.70
C GLN A 287 -18.72 1.15 -107.96
N GLN A 288 -17.44 0.76 -107.90
CA GLN A 288 -16.79 0.09 -109.04
C GLN A 288 -17.44 -1.23 -109.43
N VAL A 289 -17.95 -2.01 -108.48
CA VAL A 289 -18.69 -3.25 -108.78
C VAL A 289 -20.02 -2.93 -109.45
N GLN A 290 -20.72 -1.88 -109.02
CA GLN A 290 -21.97 -1.45 -109.67
C GLN A 290 -21.73 -0.96 -111.10
N ASP A 291 -20.67 -0.17 -111.32
CA ASP A 291 -20.30 0.32 -112.66
C ASP A 291 -19.91 -0.85 -113.59
N LEU A 292 -19.26 -1.89 -113.06
CA LEU A 292 -18.93 -3.12 -113.81
C LEU A 292 -20.15 -4.00 -114.10
N ASP A 293 -21.11 -4.07 -113.17
CA ASP A 293 -22.37 -4.80 -113.38
C ASP A 293 -23.26 -4.11 -114.43
N GLU A 294 -23.25 -2.77 -114.50
CA GLU A 294 -23.89 -2.01 -115.59
C GLU A 294 -23.18 -2.26 -116.93
N ALA A 295 -21.84 -2.21 -116.97
CA ALA A 295 -21.10 -2.50 -118.18
C ALA A 295 -21.30 -3.95 -118.68
N ASN A 296 -21.47 -4.91 -117.76
CA ASN A 296 -21.80 -6.29 -118.12
C ASN A 296 -23.20 -6.43 -118.71
N ARG A 297 -24.20 -5.68 -118.21
CA ARG A 297 -25.55 -5.69 -118.82
C ARG A 297 -25.53 -5.09 -120.23
N ASP A 298 -24.81 -3.98 -120.41
CA ASP A 298 -24.65 -3.36 -121.74
C ASP A 298 -23.97 -4.32 -122.73
N LEU A 299 -22.96 -5.08 -122.27
CA LEU A 299 -22.30 -6.11 -123.07
C LEU A 299 -23.19 -7.34 -123.33
N GLU A 300 -24.12 -7.66 -122.44
CA GLU A 300 -25.07 -8.77 -122.62
C GLU A 300 -26.15 -8.40 -123.64
N ASP A 301 -26.61 -7.14 -123.64
CA ASP A 301 -27.51 -6.57 -124.65
C ASP A 301 -26.80 -6.44 -126.02
N GLU A 302 -25.50 -6.08 -126.05
CA GLU A 302 -24.68 -6.12 -127.26
C GLU A 302 -24.48 -7.56 -127.79
N LYS A 303 -24.36 -8.54 -126.89
CA LYS A 303 -24.23 -9.95 -127.26
C LYS A 303 -25.53 -10.51 -127.84
N GLU A 304 -26.69 -10.10 -127.34
CA GLU A 304 -27.99 -10.49 -127.88
C GLU A 304 -28.23 -9.87 -129.26
N THR A 305 -27.87 -8.59 -129.44
CA THR A 305 -27.94 -7.93 -130.76
C THR A 305 -26.90 -8.45 -131.76
N LEU A 306 -25.72 -8.90 -131.31
CA LEU A 306 -24.71 -9.57 -132.16
C LEU A 306 -25.07 -11.02 -132.49
N ALA A 307 -25.79 -11.73 -131.61
CA ALA A 307 -26.30 -13.08 -131.87
C ALA A 307 -27.32 -13.09 -133.02
N ASP A 308 -28.17 -12.07 -133.10
CA ASP A 308 -29.14 -11.89 -134.19
C ASP A 308 -28.47 -11.50 -135.53
N GLN A 309 -27.33 -10.81 -135.49
CA GLN A 309 -26.54 -10.47 -136.68
C GLN A 309 -25.62 -11.61 -137.15
N LEU A 310 -25.23 -12.52 -136.26
CA LEU A 310 -24.43 -13.72 -136.53
C LEU A 310 -25.22 -14.82 -137.26
N LEU A 311 -26.55 -14.88 -137.08
CA LEU A 311 -27.43 -15.77 -137.85
C LEU A 311 -27.48 -15.40 -139.36
N GLN A 312 -26.97 -14.22 -139.74
CA GLN A 312 -26.98 -13.67 -141.09
C GLN A 312 -25.62 -13.68 -141.80
N ARG A 313 -24.51 -14.00 -141.11
CA ARG A 313 -23.13 -13.96 -141.66
C ARG A 313 -22.40 -15.30 -141.65
N ASP A 314 -23.13 -16.39 -141.90
CA ASP A 314 -22.59 -17.75 -142.04
C ASP A 314 -21.90 -18.02 -143.41
N GLN A 315 -21.26 -17.01 -144.01
CA GLN A 315 -20.63 -17.11 -145.34
C GLN A 315 -19.23 -16.47 -145.49
N SER A 316 -18.49 -16.17 -144.40
CA SER A 316 -17.08 -15.74 -144.56
C SER A 316 -16.18 -16.12 -143.38
N ILE A 317 -15.90 -17.42 -143.23
CA ILE A 317 -15.24 -18.04 -142.06
C ILE A 317 -13.70 -17.94 -142.06
N ASP A 318 -13.04 -17.44 -143.10
CA ASP A 318 -11.56 -17.54 -143.19
C ASP A 318 -10.75 -16.37 -142.58
N THR A 319 -11.37 -15.25 -142.19
CA THR A 319 -10.67 -14.11 -141.54
C THR A 319 -10.78 -14.07 -140.01
N LEU A 320 -11.59 -14.95 -139.40
CA LEU A 320 -11.84 -14.96 -137.93
C LEU A 320 -10.89 -15.86 -137.13
N ARG A 321 -10.07 -16.69 -137.78
CA ARG A 321 -9.12 -17.58 -137.10
C ARG A 321 -7.89 -16.85 -136.54
N GLU A 322 -7.49 -15.72 -137.13
CA GLU A 322 -6.32 -14.94 -136.69
C GLU A 322 -6.62 -14.04 -135.48
N GLN A 323 -7.85 -13.51 -135.37
CA GLN A 323 -8.26 -12.67 -134.23
C GLN A 323 -8.53 -13.47 -132.96
N LYS A 324 -8.93 -14.75 -133.09
CA LYS A 324 -9.13 -15.66 -131.96
C LYS A 324 -7.83 -15.93 -131.19
N LEU A 325 -6.71 -16.07 -131.89
CA LEU A 325 -5.42 -16.40 -131.28
C LEU A 325 -4.86 -15.25 -130.41
N VAL A 326 -5.05 -13.99 -130.84
CA VAL A 326 -4.61 -12.80 -130.11
C VAL A 326 -5.50 -12.52 -128.88
N LEU A 327 -6.79 -12.85 -128.95
CA LEU A 327 -7.71 -12.73 -127.82
C LEU A 327 -7.51 -13.84 -126.78
N GLU A 328 -7.19 -15.07 -127.20
CA GLU A 328 -6.85 -16.17 -126.30
C GLU A 328 -5.56 -15.89 -125.52
N GLU A 329 -4.54 -15.30 -126.15
CA GLU A 329 -3.27 -14.95 -125.48
C GLU A 329 -3.43 -13.80 -124.46
N ARG A 330 -4.30 -12.82 -124.75
CA ARG A 330 -4.66 -11.75 -123.80
C ARG A 330 -5.49 -12.27 -122.62
N LEU A 331 -6.45 -13.17 -122.86
CA LEU A 331 -7.26 -13.79 -121.81
C LEU A 331 -6.42 -14.61 -120.82
N VAL A 332 -5.40 -15.32 -121.30
CA VAL A 332 -4.46 -16.05 -120.42
C VAL A 332 -3.63 -15.09 -119.58
N SER A 333 -3.12 -14.00 -120.17
CA SER A 333 -2.36 -12.99 -119.42
C SER A 333 -3.19 -12.27 -118.34
N TYR A 334 -4.47 -12.00 -118.60
CA TYR A 334 -5.36 -11.39 -117.58
C TYR A 334 -5.71 -12.39 -116.49
N ALA A 335 -5.98 -13.66 -116.83
CA ALA A 335 -6.26 -14.71 -115.84
C ALA A 335 -5.07 -14.98 -114.90
N ASP A 336 -3.84 -14.89 -115.39
CA ASP A 336 -2.64 -15.05 -114.57
C ASP A 336 -2.36 -13.82 -113.71
N HIS A 337 -2.68 -12.60 -114.18
CA HIS A 337 -2.62 -11.38 -113.37
C HIS A 337 -3.63 -11.40 -112.22
N ASP A 338 -4.87 -11.83 -112.49
CA ASP A 338 -5.93 -11.94 -111.47
C ASP A 338 -5.62 -13.01 -110.43
N ARG A 339 -5.03 -14.16 -110.83
CA ARG A 339 -4.58 -15.17 -109.87
C ARG A 339 -3.47 -14.64 -108.96
N ALA A 340 -2.52 -13.88 -109.50
CA ALA A 340 -1.44 -13.29 -108.71
C ALA A 340 -1.96 -12.23 -107.73
N GLN A 341 -2.87 -11.35 -108.15
CA GLN A 341 -3.49 -10.37 -107.25
C GLN A 341 -4.35 -11.03 -106.17
N LYS A 342 -5.12 -12.07 -106.52
CA LYS A 342 -5.92 -12.82 -105.55
C LYS A 342 -5.06 -13.50 -104.49
N ALA A 343 -3.92 -14.07 -104.86
CA ALA A 343 -2.99 -14.69 -103.92
C ALA A 343 -2.37 -13.67 -102.94
N VAL A 344 -2.05 -12.46 -103.40
CA VAL A 344 -1.54 -11.38 -102.55
C VAL A 344 -2.61 -10.92 -101.55
N ILE A 345 -3.84 -10.72 -102.00
CA ILE A 345 -4.97 -10.33 -101.14
C ILE A 345 -5.29 -11.43 -100.11
N GLU A 346 -5.19 -12.71 -100.49
CA GLU A 346 -5.41 -13.82 -99.55
C GLU A 346 -4.34 -13.88 -98.45
N ASP A 347 -3.07 -13.60 -98.76
CA ASP A 347 -1.98 -13.54 -97.77
C ASP A 347 -2.08 -12.29 -96.88
N GLU A 348 -2.46 -11.13 -97.43
CA GLU A 348 -2.75 -9.91 -96.66
C GLU A 348 -3.95 -10.09 -95.74
N LEU A 349 -5.00 -10.79 -96.17
CA LEU A 349 -6.15 -11.14 -95.34
C LEU A 349 -5.76 -12.06 -94.19
N LYS A 350 -4.91 -13.05 -94.47
CA LYS A 350 -4.44 -14.03 -93.47
C LYS A 350 -3.55 -13.36 -92.41
N THR A 351 -2.63 -12.50 -92.82
CA THR A 351 -1.80 -11.72 -91.90
C THR A 351 -2.64 -10.74 -91.08
N SER A 352 -3.59 -10.04 -91.71
CA SER A 352 -4.49 -9.13 -91.00
C SER A 352 -5.39 -9.85 -89.99
N LYS A 353 -5.81 -11.09 -90.26
CA LYS A 353 -6.60 -11.89 -89.32
C LYS A 353 -5.78 -12.30 -88.08
N VAL A 354 -4.51 -12.66 -88.26
CA VAL A 354 -3.59 -12.97 -87.15
C VAL A 354 -3.35 -11.74 -86.27
N ASP A 355 -3.15 -10.58 -86.88
CA ASP A 355 -2.97 -9.32 -86.13
C ASP A 355 -4.24 -8.91 -85.38
N LEU A 356 -5.42 -9.15 -85.95
CA LEU A 356 -6.70 -8.89 -85.30
C LEU A 356 -6.91 -9.80 -84.08
N GLU A 357 -6.59 -11.09 -84.20
CA GLU A 357 -6.67 -12.04 -83.07
C GLU A 357 -5.70 -11.67 -81.95
N LYS A 358 -4.50 -11.18 -82.30
CA LYS A 358 -3.52 -10.69 -81.33
C LYS A 358 -4.02 -9.44 -80.61
N ALA A 359 -4.53 -8.46 -81.34
CA ALA A 359 -5.11 -7.24 -80.77
C ALA A 359 -6.35 -7.55 -79.89
N GLN A 360 -7.15 -8.54 -80.26
CA GLN A 360 -8.31 -8.97 -79.47
C GLN A 360 -7.89 -9.64 -78.15
N LYS A 361 -6.80 -10.42 -78.15
CA LYS A 361 -6.21 -10.98 -76.92
C LYS A 361 -5.65 -9.87 -76.02
N GLU A 362 -4.89 -8.95 -76.58
CA GLU A 362 -4.34 -7.80 -75.84
C GLU A 362 -5.46 -6.92 -75.25
N GLY A 363 -6.55 -6.71 -75.99
CA GLY A 363 -7.74 -6.01 -75.50
C GLY A 363 -8.43 -6.72 -74.32
N LYS A 364 -8.52 -8.06 -74.35
CA LYS A 364 -9.05 -8.86 -73.23
C LYS A 364 -8.16 -8.78 -71.99
N ASP A 365 -6.84 -8.88 -72.16
CA ASP A 365 -5.87 -8.76 -71.06
C ASP A 365 -5.92 -7.36 -70.41
N ILE A 366 -6.04 -6.30 -71.22
CA ILE A 366 -6.18 -4.93 -70.72
C ILE A 366 -7.51 -4.76 -69.96
N SER A 367 -8.61 -5.31 -70.48
CA SER A 367 -9.90 -5.29 -69.78
C SER A 367 -9.84 -6.01 -68.44
N GLN A 368 -9.20 -7.18 -68.38
CA GLN A 368 -9.05 -7.93 -67.14
C GLN A 368 -8.20 -7.17 -66.10
N ARG A 369 -7.11 -6.51 -66.54
CA ARG A 369 -6.30 -5.65 -65.66
C ARG A 369 -7.07 -4.43 -65.16
N LEU A 370 -7.95 -3.86 -65.99
CA LEU A 370 -8.81 -2.75 -65.60
C LEU A 370 -9.80 -3.16 -64.50
N ASP A 371 -10.41 -4.34 -64.62
CA ASP A 371 -11.36 -4.83 -63.63
C ASP A 371 -10.67 -5.18 -62.31
N GLN A 372 -9.48 -5.79 -62.35
CA GLN A 372 -8.64 -5.99 -61.15
C GLN A 372 -8.24 -4.67 -60.48
N ALA A 373 -7.96 -3.62 -61.26
CA ALA A 373 -7.65 -2.30 -60.72
C ALA A 373 -8.86 -1.64 -60.07
N LYS A 374 -10.07 -1.82 -60.62
CA LYS A 374 -11.33 -1.33 -60.01
C LYS A 374 -11.62 -2.03 -58.68
N GLU A 375 -11.46 -3.35 -58.62
CA GLU A 375 -11.65 -4.11 -57.37
C GLU A 375 -10.67 -3.65 -56.28
N ARG A 376 -9.40 -3.43 -56.65
CA ARG A 376 -8.40 -2.87 -55.72
C ARG A 376 -8.75 -1.46 -55.25
N ILE A 377 -9.26 -0.60 -56.11
CA ILE A 377 -9.72 0.74 -55.72
C ILE A 377 -10.86 0.64 -54.72
N GLN A 378 -11.86 -0.22 -54.96
CA GLN A 378 -12.97 -0.42 -54.03
C GLN A 378 -12.50 -0.95 -52.66
N ALA A 379 -11.53 -1.88 -52.65
CA ALA A 379 -10.95 -2.39 -51.40
C ALA A 379 -10.23 -1.28 -50.61
N VAL A 380 -9.42 -0.46 -51.28
CA VAL A 380 -8.72 0.67 -50.65
C VAL A 380 -9.70 1.76 -50.19
N GLU A 381 -10.76 2.05 -50.95
CA GLU A 381 -11.81 2.99 -50.54
C GLU A 381 -12.54 2.51 -49.28
N PHE A 382 -12.79 1.21 -49.16
CA PHE A 382 -13.38 0.60 -47.97
C PHE A 382 -12.46 0.72 -46.76
N GLU A 383 -11.17 0.37 -46.89
CA GLU A 383 -10.18 0.51 -45.82
C GLU A 383 -9.98 1.97 -45.38
N LEU A 384 -9.98 2.90 -46.34
CA LEU A 384 -9.89 4.34 -46.06
C LEU A 384 -11.15 4.85 -45.35
N GLY A 385 -12.32 4.29 -45.66
CA GLY A 385 -13.55 4.51 -44.90
C GLY A 385 -13.45 4.04 -43.46
N ALA A 386 -12.92 2.83 -43.24
CA ALA A 386 -12.71 2.27 -41.90
C ALA A 386 -11.71 3.10 -41.08
N ALA A 387 -10.56 3.45 -41.65
CA ALA A 387 -9.54 4.26 -40.98
C ALA A 387 -10.04 5.68 -40.62
N ARG A 388 -10.93 6.26 -41.44
CA ARG A 388 -11.61 7.53 -41.11
C ARG A 388 -12.58 7.37 -39.93
N GLY A 389 -13.24 6.22 -39.82
CA GLY A 389 -14.05 5.84 -38.65
C GLY A 389 -13.21 5.80 -37.39
N ASP A 390 -12.12 5.05 -37.41
CA ASP A 390 -11.19 4.92 -36.28
C ASP A 390 -10.61 6.29 -35.85
N LEU A 391 -10.29 7.16 -36.82
CA LEU A 391 -9.80 8.52 -36.53
C LEU A 391 -10.88 9.41 -35.90
N ALA A 392 -12.13 9.27 -36.31
CA ALA A 392 -13.25 9.99 -35.71
C ALA A 392 -13.50 9.51 -34.26
N GLU A 393 -13.45 8.20 -34.02
CA GLU A 393 -13.54 7.63 -32.67
C GLU A 393 -12.37 8.09 -31.79
N GLY A 394 -11.15 8.04 -32.30
CA GLY A 394 -9.96 8.52 -31.58
C GLY A 394 -10.03 10.01 -31.23
N ARG A 395 -10.55 10.86 -32.13
CA ARG A 395 -10.80 12.28 -31.84
C ARG A 395 -11.85 12.46 -30.74
N GLN A 396 -12.94 11.70 -30.79
CA GLN A 396 -13.98 11.77 -29.78
C GLN A 396 -13.44 11.35 -28.39
N GLU A 397 -12.61 10.31 -28.34
CA GLU A 397 -11.98 9.85 -27.11
C GLU A 397 -10.98 10.88 -26.56
N ALA A 398 -10.23 11.55 -27.45
CA ALA A 398 -9.35 12.67 -27.08
C ALA A 398 -10.12 13.87 -26.52
N GLU A 399 -11.26 14.24 -27.12
CA GLU A 399 -12.13 15.31 -26.59
C GLU A 399 -12.70 14.94 -25.22
N LYS A 400 -13.16 13.69 -25.03
CA LYS A 400 -13.61 13.21 -23.70
C LYS A 400 -12.49 13.30 -22.67
N ALA A 401 -11.28 12.85 -23.02
CA ALA A 401 -10.11 12.91 -22.14
C ALA A 401 -9.75 14.35 -21.78
N GLN A 402 -9.82 15.28 -22.75
CA GLN A 402 -9.57 16.70 -22.51
C GLN A 402 -10.67 17.33 -21.64
N GLY A 403 -11.93 16.94 -21.82
CA GLY A 403 -13.03 17.32 -20.93
C GLY A 403 -12.83 16.82 -19.49
N ALA A 404 -12.38 15.57 -19.33
CA ALA A 404 -12.05 15.02 -18.01
C ALA A 404 -10.87 15.75 -17.37
N HIS A 405 -9.83 16.08 -18.14
CA HIS A 405 -8.69 16.87 -17.66
C HIS A 405 -9.11 18.26 -17.18
N ASN A 406 -9.98 18.94 -17.93
CA ASN A 406 -10.49 20.26 -17.54
C ASN A 406 -11.31 20.20 -16.24
N LYS A 407 -12.18 19.19 -16.09
CA LYS A 407 -12.91 18.96 -14.83
C LYS A 407 -11.97 18.71 -13.66
N LEU A 408 -10.93 17.90 -13.85
CA LEU A 408 -9.95 17.63 -12.80
C LEU A 408 -9.20 18.90 -12.39
N LYS A 409 -8.85 19.74 -13.36
CA LYS A 409 -8.21 21.04 -13.12
C LYS A 409 -9.11 21.98 -12.32
N GLU A 410 -10.40 22.00 -12.62
CA GLU A 410 -11.41 22.77 -11.87
C GLU A 410 -11.53 22.24 -10.43
N THR A 411 -11.62 20.92 -10.24
CA THR A 411 -11.65 20.30 -8.89
C THR A 411 -10.39 20.60 -8.07
N ILE A 412 -9.20 20.61 -8.70
CA ILE A 412 -7.96 21.01 -8.03
C ILE A 412 -8.00 22.48 -7.62
N SER A 413 -8.56 23.35 -8.47
CA SER A 413 -8.73 24.76 -8.15
C SER A 413 -9.67 24.94 -6.96
N ASP A 414 -10.79 24.22 -6.92
CA ASP A 414 -11.75 24.26 -5.81
C ASP A 414 -11.13 23.74 -4.51
N GLN A 415 -10.37 22.64 -4.57
CA GLN A 415 -9.65 22.09 -3.42
C GLN A 415 -8.60 23.07 -2.88
N ARG A 416 -7.90 23.80 -3.77
CA ARG A 416 -6.96 24.85 -3.34
C ARG A 416 -7.67 26.01 -2.66
N ALA A 417 -8.81 26.46 -3.20
CA ALA A 417 -9.61 27.51 -2.58
C ALA A 417 -10.11 27.09 -1.19
N LEU A 418 -10.54 25.83 -1.02
CA LEU A 418 -10.96 25.28 0.27
C LEU A 418 -9.79 25.22 1.28
N LEU A 419 -8.58 24.86 0.82
CA LEU A 419 -7.40 24.87 1.68
C LEU A 419 -7.01 26.29 2.12
N GLU A 420 -7.11 27.28 1.24
CA GLU A 420 -6.90 28.69 1.60
C GLU A 420 -7.96 29.19 2.61
N GLU A 421 -9.22 28.78 2.47
CA GLU A 421 -10.28 29.08 3.44
C GLU A 421 -9.98 28.45 4.81
N GLN A 422 -9.56 27.19 4.84
CA GLN A 422 -9.17 26.49 6.07
C GLN A 422 -7.95 27.12 6.75
N ASP A 423 -6.94 27.51 5.98
CA ASP A 423 -5.78 28.25 6.50
C ASP A 423 -6.19 29.60 7.10
N GLY A 424 -7.15 30.29 6.47
CA GLY A 424 -7.75 31.51 7.01
C GLY A 424 -8.46 31.27 8.35
N GLU A 425 -9.21 30.19 8.47
CA GLU A 425 -9.90 29.81 9.71
C GLU A 425 -8.91 29.42 10.82
N ILE A 426 -7.83 28.71 10.50
CA ILE A 426 -6.75 28.39 11.44
C ILE A 426 -6.10 29.67 11.96
N GLN A 427 -5.80 30.64 11.07
CA GLN A 427 -5.26 31.93 11.48
C GLN A 427 -6.23 32.68 12.40
N ARG A 428 -7.53 32.64 12.11
CA ARG A 428 -8.57 33.24 12.95
C ARG A 428 -8.64 32.58 14.34
N LEU A 429 -8.64 31.25 14.40
CA LEU A 429 -8.66 30.48 15.66
C LEU A 429 -7.40 30.71 16.48
N ASN A 430 -6.22 30.76 15.85
CA ASN A 430 -4.97 31.10 16.52
C ASN A 430 -5.00 32.53 17.09
N GLY A 431 -5.60 33.49 16.37
CA GLY A 431 -5.84 34.84 16.88
C GLY A 431 -6.75 34.85 18.11
N LEU A 432 -7.80 34.04 18.12
CA LEU A 432 -8.69 33.89 19.28
C LEU A 432 -8.00 33.22 20.48
N LEU A 433 -7.17 32.19 20.24
CA LEU A 433 -6.37 31.55 21.29
C LEU A 433 -5.39 32.53 21.92
N ALA A 434 -4.66 33.30 21.10
CA ALA A 434 -3.74 34.32 21.60
C ALA A 434 -4.47 35.40 22.43
N ALA A 435 -5.68 35.80 22.02
CA ALA A 435 -6.50 36.74 22.79
C ALA A 435 -7.00 36.12 24.12
N ARG A 436 -7.39 34.85 24.11
CA ARG A 436 -7.78 34.10 25.31
C ARG A 436 -6.61 33.96 26.27
N ASP A 437 -5.45 33.55 25.80
CA ASP A 437 -4.27 33.33 26.64
C ASP A 437 -3.84 34.66 27.29
N LYS A 438 -3.88 35.77 26.55
CA LYS A 438 -3.65 37.11 27.13
C LYS A 438 -4.69 37.48 28.21
N THR A 439 -5.93 37.02 28.07
CA THR A 439 -7.00 37.23 29.06
C THR A 439 -6.78 36.34 30.30
N VAL A 440 -6.37 35.08 30.09
CA VAL A 440 -6.02 34.15 31.16
C VAL A 440 -4.81 34.67 31.94
N ASP A 441 -3.76 35.12 31.26
CA ASP A 441 -2.58 35.72 31.92
C ASP A 441 -2.98 36.93 32.76
N SER A 442 -3.82 37.82 32.22
CA SER A 442 -4.39 38.94 32.97
C SER A 442 -5.21 38.48 34.19
N GLN A 443 -5.99 37.40 34.06
CA GLN A 443 -6.82 36.88 35.16
C GLN A 443 -5.97 36.17 36.22
N VAL A 444 -4.94 35.42 35.82
CA VAL A 444 -3.97 34.78 36.71
C VAL A 444 -3.19 35.86 37.47
N GLU A 445 -2.76 36.93 36.79
CA GLU A 445 -2.08 38.04 37.44
C GLU A 445 -3.01 38.76 38.43
N GLN A 446 -4.26 39.06 38.04
CA GLN A 446 -5.26 39.62 38.95
C GLN A 446 -5.58 38.69 40.13
N ALA A 447 -5.71 37.38 39.91
CA ALA A 447 -5.94 36.39 40.95
C ALA A 447 -4.72 36.27 41.86
N SER A 448 -3.50 36.34 41.34
CA SER A 448 -2.28 36.33 42.14
C SER A 448 -2.17 37.58 43.03
N ILE A 449 -2.58 38.75 42.52
CA ILE A 449 -2.63 39.99 43.27
C ILE A 449 -3.75 39.94 44.32
N PHE A 450 -4.91 39.35 43.99
CA PHE A 450 -6.03 39.15 44.90
C PHE A 450 -5.69 38.16 46.02
N LEU A 451 -5.08 37.02 45.70
CA LEU A 451 -4.64 36.01 46.66
C LEU A 451 -3.53 36.55 47.58
N ARG A 452 -2.57 37.33 47.04
CA ARG A 452 -1.58 38.06 47.86
C ARG A 452 -2.23 39.09 48.78
N ARG A 453 -3.38 39.65 48.41
CA ARG A 453 -4.16 40.57 49.27
C ARG A 453 -5.05 39.84 50.28
N MET A 454 -5.35 38.56 50.05
CA MET A 454 -6.18 37.73 50.93
C MET A 454 -5.38 36.85 51.90
N SER A 455 -4.03 36.91 51.91
CA SER A 455 -3.20 36.20 52.90
C SER A 455 -3.20 36.87 54.29
N LEU A 456 -4.39 37.19 54.79
CA LEU A 456 -4.66 37.40 56.21
C LEU A 456 -5.65 36.31 56.63
N ASP A 457 -5.23 35.52 57.62
CA ASP A 457 -5.95 34.44 58.30
C ASP A 457 -7.48 34.51 58.13
N VAL A 458 -8.08 33.48 57.54
CA VAL A 458 -9.33 32.80 57.98
C VAL A 458 -9.60 31.62 57.04
N GLU A 459 -9.56 30.40 57.59
CA GLU A 459 -10.14 29.19 57.00
C GLU A 459 -11.66 29.39 56.83
N SER A 460 -12.20 29.18 55.62
CA SER A 460 -13.63 29.34 55.37
C SER A 460 -14.19 28.26 54.46
N ASP A 461 -15.24 27.59 54.95
CA ASP A 461 -16.07 26.58 54.28
C ASP A 461 -16.64 27.02 52.91
N ILE A 462 -16.50 28.30 52.55
CA ILE A 462 -16.86 28.87 51.25
C ILE A 462 -16.05 28.22 50.12
N TRP A 463 -14.76 27.89 50.33
CA TRP A 463 -13.95 27.22 49.31
C TRP A 463 -14.38 25.76 49.05
N ARG A 464 -14.93 25.08 50.07
CA ARG A 464 -15.51 23.74 49.92
C ARG A 464 -16.79 23.79 49.08
N SER A 465 -17.63 24.80 49.30
CA SER A 465 -18.87 25.02 48.54
C SER A 465 -18.63 25.37 47.06
N VAL A 466 -17.57 26.11 46.74
CA VAL A 466 -17.21 26.42 45.34
C VAL A 466 -16.62 25.19 44.62
N ALA A 467 -15.87 24.34 45.32
CA ALA A 467 -15.37 23.08 44.75
C ALA A 467 -16.48 22.07 44.48
N GLU A 468 -17.48 21.99 45.36
CA GLU A 468 -18.67 21.13 45.18
C GLU A 468 -19.59 21.64 44.05
N GLY A 469 -19.63 22.96 43.81
CA GLY A 469 -20.44 23.56 42.74
C GLY A 469 -19.85 23.45 41.33
N VAL A 470 -18.52 23.34 41.19
CA VAL A 470 -17.84 23.31 39.87
C VAL A 470 -17.67 21.87 39.34
N LEU A 471 -17.76 20.85 40.19
CA LEU A 471 -17.63 19.43 39.80
C LEU A 471 -18.98 18.73 39.53
N GLY A 472 -20.09 19.47 39.63
CA GLY A 472 -21.46 18.92 39.63
C GLY A 472 -22.19 18.82 38.29
N ASP A 473 -21.55 19.09 37.15
CA ASP A 473 -22.21 19.05 35.83
C ASP A 473 -21.67 17.94 34.93
N ALA A 474 -22.09 16.71 35.24
CA ALA A 474 -21.93 15.53 34.39
C ALA A 474 -23.27 14.85 34.17
N THR A 475 -24.24 15.57 33.59
CA THR A 475 -25.49 14.97 33.09
C THR A 475 -25.63 15.14 31.58
N VAL A 476 -24.66 14.59 30.85
CA VAL A 476 -24.87 14.13 29.48
C VAL A 476 -24.32 12.73 29.39
N ALA A 477 -25.15 11.74 29.75
CA ALA A 477 -24.87 10.36 29.40
C ALA A 477 -25.34 10.16 27.95
N PRO A 478 -24.44 9.94 26.97
CA PRO A 478 -24.86 9.31 25.74
C PRO A 478 -25.25 7.89 26.08
N THR A 479 -26.23 7.35 25.34
CA THR A 479 -26.70 5.98 25.47
C THR A 479 -25.56 5.02 25.12
N ALA A 480 -24.75 4.67 26.11
CA ALA A 480 -23.58 3.82 25.91
C ALA A 480 -24.06 2.39 25.59
N GLN A 481 -23.66 1.89 24.42
CA GLN A 481 -23.56 0.46 24.17
C GLN A 481 -22.80 -0.15 25.35
N ILE A 482 -23.28 -1.28 25.87
CA ILE A 482 -22.60 -2.01 26.95
C ILE A 482 -21.15 -2.22 26.47
N PRO A 483 -20.15 -1.64 27.16
CA PRO A 483 -18.78 -1.72 26.68
C PRO A 483 -18.34 -3.18 26.74
N TRP A 484 -17.87 -3.68 25.59
CA TRP A 484 -17.25 -4.99 25.48
C TRP A 484 -16.18 -5.16 26.58
N LYS A 485 -16.16 -6.33 27.23
CA LYS A 485 -15.08 -6.72 28.15
C LYS A 485 -14.32 -7.92 27.57
N PRO A 486 -12.99 -7.96 27.71
CA PRO A 486 -12.18 -9.05 27.20
C PRO A 486 -12.57 -10.40 27.81
N TRP A 487 -12.25 -11.46 27.07
CA TRP A 487 -12.44 -12.85 27.50
C TRP A 487 -11.20 -13.32 28.24
N ARG A 488 -11.39 -13.75 29.49
CA ARG A 488 -10.30 -14.18 30.38
C ARG A 488 -9.79 -15.55 29.98
N THR A 489 -8.48 -15.72 29.85
CA THR A 489 -7.93 -17.06 29.61
C THR A 489 -7.63 -17.78 30.93
N LEU A 490 -8.10 -19.02 31.06
CA LEU A 490 -7.79 -19.92 32.16
C LEU A 490 -6.53 -20.73 31.87
N PRO A 491 -5.89 -21.31 32.91
CA PRO A 491 -4.77 -22.22 32.72
C PRO A 491 -5.12 -23.32 31.72
N SER A 492 -4.25 -23.49 30.72
CA SER A 492 -4.44 -24.47 29.66
C SER A 492 -4.25 -25.90 30.17
N TRP A 493 -4.92 -26.86 29.53
CA TRP A 493 -4.64 -28.30 29.70
C TRP A 493 -3.63 -28.71 28.62
N SER A 494 -2.44 -28.10 28.66
CA SER A 494 -1.33 -28.36 27.76
C SER A 494 -0.05 -28.60 28.57
N HIS A 495 0.88 -29.37 28.02
CA HIS A 495 2.23 -29.49 28.54
C HIS A 495 3.16 -28.38 28.03
N ASP A 496 2.67 -27.53 27.13
CA ASP A 496 3.40 -26.36 26.63
C ASP A 496 3.58 -25.32 27.74
N GLU A 497 4.83 -25.13 28.15
CA GLU A 497 5.18 -24.16 29.19
C GLU A 497 4.84 -22.72 28.81
N ALA A 498 4.76 -22.41 27.51
CA ALA A 498 4.36 -21.10 27.01
C ALA A 498 2.88 -20.78 27.25
N LEU A 499 2.05 -21.77 27.60
CA LEU A 499 0.63 -21.57 27.92
C LEU A 499 0.33 -21.62 29.42
N ASN A 500 1.37 -21.61 30.26
CA ASN A 500 1.20 -21.55 31.69
C ASN A 500 0.86 -20.12 32.14
N ILE A 501 -0.11 -20.03 33.05
CA ILE A 501 -0.49 -18.78 33.71
C ILE A 501 0.14 -18.77 35.10
N ARG A 502 0.91 -17.73 35.39
CA ARG A 502 1.50 -17.41 36.69
C ARG A 502 0.97 -16.06 37.13
N GLU A 503 0.83 -15.86 38.44
CA GLU A 503 0.54 -14.54 38.99
C GLU A 503 1.72 -13.61 38.71
N ASP A 504 1.42 -12.42 38.19
CA ASP A 504 2.38 -11.36 37.91
C ASP A 504 1.92 -10.11 38.65
N ASP A 505 2.67 -9.73 39.68
CA ASP A 505 2.41 -8.61 40.61
C ASP A 505 3.08 -7.31 40.17
N ARG A 506 3.72 -7.31 38.99
CA ARG A 506 4.40 -6.14 38.44
C ARG A 506 3.40 -5.06 38.05
N SER A 507 3.86 -3.80 38.06
CA SER A 507 3.05 -2.68 37.58
C SER A 507 2.74 -2.80 36.09
N ILE A 508 1.65 -2.16 35.66
CA ILE A 508 1.19 -2.15 34.26
C ILE A 508 2.29 -1.73 33.27
N HIS A 509 3.12 -0.75 33.66
CA HIS A 509 4.24 -0.30 32.83
C HIS A 509 5.39 -1.30 32.80
N ALA A 510 5.68 -1.96 33.91
CA ALA A 510 6.71 -2.99 33.96
C ALA A 510 6.32 -4.19 33.09
N ALA A 511 5.09 -4.68 33.20
CA ALA A 511 4.56 -5.75 32.35
C ALA A 511 4.61 -5.37 30.85
N ALA A 512 4.21 -4.13 30.51
CA ALA A 512 4.26 -3.63 29.14
C ALA A 512 5.70 -3.56 28.57
N LEU A 513 6.66 -3.05 29.34
CA LEU A 513 8.07 -2.99 28.92
C LEU A 513 8.69 -4.39 28.77
N ASP A 514 8.29 -5.32 29.63
CA ASP A 514 8.71 -6.71 29.56
C ASP A 514 8.18 -7.42 28.31
N ILE A 515 6.92 -7.18 27.94
CA ILE A 515 6.34 -7.67 26.68
C ILE A 515 7.08 -7.07 25.49
N LEU A 516 7.36 -5.76 25.51
CA LEU A 516 8.16 -5.09 24.48
C LEU A 516 9.54 -5.72 24.31
N ALA A 517 10.21 -6.05 25.41
CA ALA A 517 11.53 -6.67 25.38
C ALA A 517 11.49 -8.09 24.78
N VAL A 518 10.51 -8.91 25.17
CA VAL A 518 10.36 -10.29 24.66
C VAL A 518 9.98 -10.29 23.18
N MET A 519 9.04 -9.43 22.79
CA MET A 519 8.57 -9.32 21.40
C MET A 519 9.63 -8.66 20.48
N GLY A 520 10.46 -7.77 21.01
CA GLY A 520 11.51 -7.08 20.25
C GLY A 520 12.75 -7.93 19.94
N VAL A 521 12.91 -9.08 20.60
CA VAL A 521 14.05 -9.98 20.43
C VAL A 521 13.58 -11.36 19.96
N PRO A 522 13.84 -11.75 18.70
CA PRO A 522 13.37 -13.04 18.13
C PRO A 522 13.87 -14.29 18.86
N SER A 523 14.95 -14.19 19.64
CA SER A 523 15.52 -15.29 20.42
C SER A 523 15.12 -15.27 21.90
N ALA A 524 14.26 -14.34 22.32
CA ALA A 524 13.85 -14.26 23.72
C ALA A 524 12.92 -15.42 24.12
N PRO A 525 13.03 -15.91 25.36
CA PRO A 525 12.13 -16.93 25.92
C PRO A 525 10.69 -16.40 26.00
N VAL A 526 9.71 -17.21 25.54
CA VAL A 526 8.28 -16.86 25.50
C VAL A 526 7.46 -17.48 26.63
N GLU A 527 8.07 -18.28 27.51
CA GLU A 527 7.40 -19.06 28.56
C GLU A 527 6.64 -18.17 29.56
N SER A 528 7.12 -16.95 29.77
CA SER A 528 6.46 -15.96 30.64
C SER A 528 5.55 -14.99 29.90
N LEU A 529 5.57 -14.99 28.57
CA LEU A 529 4.87 -14.00 27.76
C LEU A 529 3.36 -14.09 27.93
N PHE A 530 2.81 -15.31 27.97
CA PHE A 530 1.38 -15.52 28.14
C PHE A 530 0.85 -14.98 29.47
N SER A 531 1.58 -15.24 30.56
CA SER A 531 1.26 -14.70 31.89
C SER A 531 1.32 -13.16 31.91
N ARG A 532 2.34 -12.57 31.26
CA ARG A 532 2.51 -11.12 31.16
C ARG A 532 1.39 -10.47 30.35
N LEU A 533 0.98 -11.09 29.24
CA LEU A 533 -0.13 -10.62 28.41
C LEU A 533 -1.46 -10.68 29.18
N GLN A 534 -1.73 -11.76 29.92
CA GLN A 534 -2.92 -11.87 30.75
C GLN A 534 -2.92 -10.81 31.87
N SER A 535 -1.81 -10.63 32.58
CA SER A 535 -1.69 -9.61 33.63
C SER A 535 -1.85 -8.20 33.07
N LEU A 536 -1.28 -7.91 31.89
CA LEU A 536 -1.47 -6.63 31.20
C LEU A 536 -2.95 -6.40 30.82
N GLN A 537 -3.63 -7.43 30.30
CA GLN A 537 -5.05 -7.36 29.98
C GLN A 537 -5.89 -7.06 31.24
N ASP A 538 -5.65 -7.81 32.32
CA ASP A 538 -6.38 -7.64 33.58
C ASP A 538 -6.16 -6.22 34.14
N MET A 539 -4.91 -5.73 34.13
CA MET A 539 -4.59 -4.36 34.56
C MET A 539 -5.17 -3.27 33.64
N LEU A 540 -5.23 -3.48 32.32
CA LEU A 540 -5.86 -2.51 31.41
C LEU A 540 -7.38 -2.40 31.62
N VAL A 541 -8.02 -3.45 32.15
CA VAL A 541 -9.45 -3.44 32.49
C VAL A 541 -9.69 -2.75 33.83
N ASP A 542 -8.83 -2.98 34.82
CA ASP A 542 -9.04 -2.57 36.22
C ASP A 542 -8.34 -1.26 36.64
N THR A 543 -7.32 -0.79 35.90
CA THR A 543 -6.43 0.33 36.32
C THR A 543 -6.33 1.49 35.33
N SER A 544 -5.62 2.57 35.72
CA SER A 544 -5.34 3.76 34.91
C SER A 544 -4.66 3.43 33.57
N PRO A 545 -4.95 4.19 32.49
CA PRO A 545 -4.44 3.91 31.16
C PRO A 545 -2.91 3.95 31.09
N LEU A 546 -2.34 3.09 30.24
CA LEU A 546 -0.91 3.12 29.93
C LEU A 546 -0.49 4.50 29.40
N VAL A 547 0.75 4.90 29.69
CA VAL A 547 1.37 6.08 29.07
C VAL A 547 1.32 5.89 27.55
N SER A 548 0.75 6.87 26.84
CA SER A 548 0.48 6.80 25.39
C SER A 548 1.69 6.32 24.57
N THR A 549 2.91 6.76 24.92
CA THR A 549 4.15 6.29 24.28
C THR A 549 4.37 4.79 24.45
N VAL A 550 4.12 4.24 25.65
CA VAL A 550 4.23 2.81 25.93
C VAL A 550 3.15 2.05 25.17
N SER A 551 1.92 2.55 25.13
CA SER A 551 0.82 1.95 24.34
C SER A 551 1.17 1.89 22.85
N GLN A 552 1.69 2.97 22.27
CA GLN A 552 2.09 3.00 20.86
C GLN A 552 3.26 2.07 20.55
N LEU A 553 4.25 2.00 21.43
CA LEU A 553 5.35 1.05 21.29
C LEU A 553 4.83 -0.38 21.37
N LEU A 554 3.92 -0.66 22.31
CA LEU A 554 3.34 -1.99 22.50
C LEU A 554 2.55 -2.40 21.25
N LEU A 555 1.68 -1.53 20.73
CA LEU A 555 0.94 -1.77 19.48
C LEU A 555 1.86 -2.08 18.30
N ARG A 556 2.97 -1.34 18.15
CA ARG A 556 3.97 -1.61 17.09
C ARG A 556 4.68 -2.94 17.29
N SER A 557 5.01 -3.29 18.52
CA SER A 557 5.68 -4.55 18.82
C SER A 557 4.76 -5.75 18.65
N LEU A 558 3.49 -5.62 19.03
CA LEU A 558 2.44 -6.63 18.85
C LEU A 558 2.08 -6.84 17.38
N ALA A 559 2.23 -5.82 16.53
CA ALA A 559 2.13 -5.96 15.06
C ALA A 559 3.12 -6.99 14.50
N GLY A 560 4.28 -7.14 15.14
CA GLY A 560 5.31 -8.10 14.75
C GLY A 560 4.99 -9.54 15.16
N ALA A 561 3.89 -9.79 15.87
CA ALA A 561 3.51 -11.14 16.28
C ALA A 561 3.11 -12.03 15.11
N VAL A 562 2.60 -11.46 14.01
CA VAL A 562 2.13 -12.24 12.86
C VAL A 562 3.30 -12.97 12.20
N GLY A 563 3.25 -14.30 12.23
CA GLY A 563 4.31 -15.16 11.70
C GLY A 563 5.43 -15.50 12.68
N ASP A 564 5.31 -15.12 13.96
CA ASP A 564 6.24 -15.58 15.00
C ASP A 564 5.90 -17.03 15.41
N GLU A 565 6.72 -17.98 14.94
CA GLU A 565 6.54 -19.42 15.21
C GLU A 565 6.64 -19.80 16.69
N ARG A 566 7.17 -18.91 17.55
CA ARG A 566 7.23 -19.12 19.01
C ARG A 566 5.87 -18.95 19.67
N LEU A 567 4.94 -18.23 19.02
CA LEU A 567 3.67 -17.84 19.62
C LEU A 567 2.58 -18.86 19.31
N HIS A 568 1.98 -19.42 20.35
CA HIS A 568 0.77 -20.23 20.22
C HIS A 568 -0.46 -19.35 19.91
N LEU A 569 -1.52 -19.92 19.30
CA LEU A 569 -2.79 -19.26 18.98
C LEU A 569 -3.36 -18.43 20.15
N MET A 570 -3.26 -18.94 21.38
CA MET A 570 -3.75 -18.24 22.58
C MET A 570 -3.01 -16.92 22.85
N HIS A 571 -1.72 -16.82 22.52
CA HIS A 571 -1.00 -15.55 22.59
C HIS A 571 -1.62 -14.55 21.61
N HIS A 572 -1.88 -14.97 20.38
CA HIS A 572 -2.52 -14.11 19.39
C HIS A 572 -3.92 -13.67 19.81
N VAL A 573 -4.70 -14.53 20.45
CA VAL A 573 -6.02 -14.17 21.01
C VAL A 573 -5.90 -13.08 22.08
N LEU A 574 -4.96 -13.21 23.03
CA LEU A 574 -4.71 -12.17 24.02
C LEU A 574 -4.22 -10.88 23.38
N ILE A 575 -3.32 -10.97 22.40
CA ILE A 575 -2.79 -9.82 21.67
C ILE A 575 -3.91 -9.07 20.96
N CYS A 576 -4.82 -9.76 20.27
CA CYS A 576 -5.98 -9.14 19.63
C CYS A 576 -6.85 -8.39 20.65
N GLN A 577 -7.16 -9.02 21.79
CA GLN A 577 -7.97 -8.39 22.83
C GLN A 577 -7.27 -7.18 23.47
N ILE A 578 -5.95 -7.23 23.68
CA ILE A 578 -5.16 -6.11 24.21
C ILE A 578 -5.11 -4.96 23.20
N VAL A 579 -4.94 -5.26 21.90
CA VAL A 579 -4.95 -4.23 20.85
C VAL A 579 -6.30 -3.52 20.81
N ASP A 580 -7.41 -4.25 20.94
CA ASP A 580 -8.76 -3.66 21.02
C ASP A 580 -8.89 -2.76 22.26
N LEU A 581 -8.39 -3.19 23.42
CA LEU A 581 -8.38 -2.38 24.65
C LEU A 581 -7.55 -1.10 24.49
N LEU A 582 -6.37 -1.17 23.89
CA LEU A 582 -5.50 0.00 23.69
C LEU A 582 -6.03 0.97 22.64
N ASN A 583 -6.72 0.46 21.62
CA ASN A 583 -7.34 1.29 20.59
C ASN A 583 -8.63 1.96 21.07
N ARG A 584 -9.28 1.44 22.12
CA ARG A 584 -10.52 2.01 22.67
C ARG A 584 -10.31 3.44 23.20
N ASP A 585 -9.18 3.68 23.87
CA ASP A 585 -8.87 4.97 24.50
C ASP A 585 -7.90 5.83 23.65
N ALA A 586 -7.56 5.36 22.45
CA ALA A 586 -6.68 6.09 21.54
C ALA A 586 -7.44 7.16 20.75
N VAL A 587 -6.85 8.36 20.65
CA VAL A 587 -7.40 9.48 19.84
C VAL A 587 -7.55 9.11 18.36
N GLU A 588 -6.67 8.24 17.85
CA GLU A 588 -6.80 7.60 16.54
C GLU A 588 -6.47 6.10 16.68
N PRO A 589 -7.37 5.18 16.29
CA PRO A 589 -7.11 3.74 16.37
C PRO A 589 -5.98 3.35 15.41
N VAL A 590 -4.96 2.67 15.93
CA VAL A 590 -3.84 2.20 15.14
C VAL A 590 -4.22 0.88 14.48
N LYS A 591 -4.20 0.84 13.15
CA LYS A 591 -4.36 -0.42 12.40
C LYS A 591 -3.11 -1.27 12.57
N VAL A 592 -3.24 -2.34 13.34
CA VAL A 592 -2.20 -3.34 13.56
C VAL A 592 -2.52 -4.56 12.71
N SER A 593 -1.53 -5.11 12.00
CA SER A 593 -1.69 -6.41 11.33
C SER A 593 -1.68 -7.49 12.40
N LEU A 594 -2.76 -8.26 12.51
CA LEU A 594 -2.95 -9.31 13.52
C LEU A 594 -3.21 -10.66 12.85
N ASP A 595 -3.06 -11.74 13.62
CA ASP A 595 -3.35 -13.09 13.13
C ASP A 595 -4.83 -13.19 12.75
N SER A 596 -5.12 -13.58 11.50
CA SER A 596 -6.47 -13.58 10.97
C SER A 596 -7.38 -14.57 11.69
N ARG A 597 -6.85 -15.71 12.15
CA ARG A 597 -7.62 -16.72 12.87
C ARG A 597 -7.98 -16.24 14.27
N ALA A 598 -7.02 -15.64 14.97
CA ALA A 598 -7.27 -15.04 16.27
C ALA A 598 -8.22 -13.84 16.19
N THR A 599 -8.09 -13.02 15.14
CA THR A 599 -8.99 -11.87 14.88
C THR A 599 -10.42 -12.34 14.63
N THR A 600 -10.64 -13.32 13.74
CA THR A 600 -11.97 -13.90 13.50
C THR A 600 -12.56 -14.48 14.78
N LEU A 601 -11.78 -15.24 15.55
CA LEU A 601 -12.23 -15.79 16.83
C LEU A 601 -12.65 -14.70 17.81
N VAL A 602 -11.87 -13.64 17.99
CA VAL A 602 -12.21 -12.53 18.90
C VAL A 602 -13.46 -11.79 18.44
N SER A 603 -13.62 -11.55 17.13
CA SER A 603 -14.84 -10.95 16.56
C SER A 603 -16.08 -11.82 16.74
N ASP A 604 -15.97 -13.14 16.59
CA ASP A 604 -17.08 -14.07 16.80
C ASP A 604 -17.47 -14.18 18.27
N LEU A 605 -16.49 -14.15 19.18
CA LEU A 605 -16.71 -14.08 20.62
C LEU A 605 -17.38 -12.76 21.04
N GLN A 606 -16.98 -11.64 20.43
CA GLN A 606 -17.63 -10.34 20.58
C GLN A 606 -19.10 -10.38 20.11
N ALA A 607 -19.36 -10.98 18.95
CA ALA A 607 -20.71 -11.12 18.41
C ALA A 607 -21.59 -12.03 19.28
N TRP A 608 -21.02 -13.09 19.85
CA TRP A 608 -21.74 -14.01 20.73
C TRP A 608 -22.22 -13.31 22.01
N GLU A 609 -21.38 -12.47 22.61
CA GLU A 609 -21.75 -11.64 23.77
C GLU A 609 -22.94 -10.73 23.45
N ALA A 610 -22.93 -10.08 22.28
CA ALA A 610 -23.99 -9.17 21.86
C ALA A 610 -25.34 -9.88 21.61
N GLN A 611 -25.31 -11.16 21.24
CA GLN A 611 -26.50 -11.89 20.77
C GLN A 611 -27.08 -12.87 21.80
N SER A 612 -26.34 -13.20 22.88
CA SER A 612 -26.58 -14.00 24.11
C SER A 612 -27.56 -15.21 24.13
N ALA A 613 -28.52 -15.31 23.22
CA ALA A 613 -29.49 -16.39 23.07
C ALA A 613 -29.15 -17.37 21.93
N ALA A 614 -28.37 -16.95 20.93
CA ALA A 614 -27.86 -17.84 19.89
C ALA A 614 -26.50 -18.41 20.33
N GLY A 615 -26.30 -19.73 20.24
CA GLY A 615 -24.98 -20.34 20.47
C GLY A 615 -23.89 -19.74 19.57
N LEU A 616 -22.62 -20.02 19.88
CA LEU A 616 -21.49 -19.45 19.15
C LEU A 616 -21.58 -19.78 17.65
N GLN A 617 -21.77 -18.76 16.80
CA GLN A 617 -21.95 -18.94 15.35
C GLN A 617 -20.62 -18.88 14.59
N MET A 618 -19.65 -19.71 15.00
CA MET A 618 -18.36 -19.81 14.31
C MET A 618 -18.23 -21.13 13.56
N ALA A 619 -17.65 -21.10 12.37
CA ALA A 619 -17.36 -22.30 11.60
C ALA A 619 -16.38 -23.21 12.36
N GLY A 620 -16.73 -24.49 12.53
CA GLY A 620 -15.92 -25.41 13.34
C GLY A 620 -16.10 -25.20 14.84
N SER A 621 -17.18 -24.55 15.29
CA SER A 621 -17.59 -24.54 16.70
C SER A 621 -18.66 -25.58 17.01
N LEU A 622 -18.68 -26.04 18.25
CA LEU A 622 -19.62 -27.00 18.79
C LEU A 622 -20.23 -26.47 20.07
N SER A 623 -21.52 -26.15 20.04
CA SER A 623 -22.21 -25.55 21.18
C SER A 623 -22.94 -26.59 22.06
N TYR A 624 -22.78 -26.44 23.36
CA TYR A 624 -23.55 -27.02 24.46
C TYR A 624 -24.18 -25.86 25.27
N PRO A 625 -25.18 -26.12 26.13
CA PRO A 625 -25.90 -25.05 26.85
C PRO A 625 -25.00 -24.08 27.62
N ASP A 626 -23.95 -24.57 28.29
CA ASP A 626 -23.06 -23.77 29.13
C ASP A 626 -21.61 -23.71 28.61
N LEU A 627 -21.35 -24.27 27.43
CA LEU A 627 -20.00 -24.47 26.92
C LEU A 627 -19.98 -24.56 25.40
N ALA A 628 -19.06 -23.88 24.75
CA ALA A 628 -18.77 -24.09 23.34
C ALA A 628 -17.34 -24.59 23.15
N PHE A 629 -17.12 -25.45 22.17
CA PHE A 629 -15.79 -25.83 21.72
C PHE A 629 -15.52 -25.25 20.36
N VAL A 630 -14.26 -24.91 20.11
CA VAL A 630 -13.79 -24.43 18.82
C VAL A 630 -12.68 -25.34 18.36
N GLY A 631 -12.88 -25.95 17.20
CA GLY A 631 -11.94 -26.85 16.55
C GLY A 631 -11.11 -26.12 15.51
N PHE A 632 -9.85 -26.54 15.37
CA PHE A 632 -8.89 -25.89 14.46
C PHE A 632 -8.32 -26.86 13.42
N ASN A 633 -9.11 -27.84 12.98
CA ASN A 633 -8.71 -28.83 11.95
C ASN A 633 -7.32 -29.46 12.23
N HIS A 634 -7.05 -29.79 13.50
CA HIS A 634 -5.78 -30.32 13.97
C HIS A 634 -4.54 -29.40 13.84
N SER A 635 -4.71 -28.09 13.60
CA SER A 635 -3.61 -27.12 13.55
C SER A 635 -3.99 -25.75 14.16
N PRO A 636 -3.53 -25.39 15.37
CA PRO A 636 -2.70 -26.20 16.27
C PRO A 636 -3.46 -27.43 16.81
N PRO A 637 -2.75 -28.50 17.23
CA PRO A 637 -3.36 -29.71 17.74
C PRO A 637 -4.05 -29.43 19.09
N GLY A 638 -5.38 -29.44 19.09
CA GLY A 638 -6.19 -29.19 20.28
C GLY A 638 -7.49 -28.48 19.96
N ILE A 639 -8.23 -28.14 21.02
CA ILE A 639 -9.51 -27.45 20.97
C ILE A 639 -9.53 -26.32 21.98
N LEU A 640 -10.30 -25.26 21.68
CA LEU A 640 -10.56 -24.19 22.62
C LEU A 640 -11.94 -24.38 23.25
N ALA A 641 -11.98 -24.50 24.57
CA ALA A 641 -13.20 -24.47 25.35
C ALA A 641 -13.56 -23.03 25.71
N VAL A 642 -14.81 -22.65 25.50
CA VAL A 642 -15.34 -21.31 25.70
C VAL A 642 -16.56 -21.39 26.60
N ASN A 643 -16.47 -20.77 27.77
CA ASN A 643 -17.57 -20.66 28.72
C ASN A 643 -18.16 -19.25 28.67
N PRO A 644 -19.36 -19.07 28.08
CA PRO A 644 -19.98 -17.75 27.91
C PRO A 644 -20.43 -17.13 29.23
N SER A 645 -20.83 -17.94 30.21
CA SER A 645 -21.38 -17.47 31.49
C SER A 645 -20.35 -16.67 32.28
N ASN A 646 -19.08 -17.06 32.20
CA ASN A 646 -17.98 -16.43 32.92
C ASN A 646 -16.98 -15.69 32.00
N ARG A 647 -17.20 -15.69 30.68
CA ARG A 647 -16.26 -15.18 29.67
C ARG A 647 -14.88 -15.82 29.72
N GLU A 648 -14.86 -17.13 29.91
CA GLU A 648 -13.61 -17.87 30.12
C GLU A 648 -13.23 -18.66 28.88
N LEU A 649 -11.95 -18.60 28.52
CA LEU A 649 -11.32 -19.36 27.45
C LEU A 649 -10.35 -20.37 28.05
N ARG A 650 -10.33 -21.61 27.57
CA ARG A 650 -9.33 -22.60 27.98
C ARG A 650 -8.88 -23.42 26.78
N TRP A 651 -7.57 -23.43 26.55
CA TRP A 651 -6.97 -24.35 25.57
C TRP A 651 -6.87 -25.76 26.14
N ILE A 652 -7.30 -26.75 25.35
CA ILE A 652 -7.20 -28.17 25.67
C ILE A 652 -6.41 -28.84 24.56
N ASP A 653 -5.24 -29.39 24.91
CA ASP A 653 -4.39 -30.08 23.95
C ASP A 653 -5.05 -31.39 23.46
N LYS A 654 -4.71 -31.82 22.24
CA LYS A 654 -5.25 -33.06 21.64
C LYS A 654 -5.01 -34.27 22.53
N ALA A 655 -3.89 -34.33 23.25
CA ALA A 655 -3.57 -35.42 24.17
C ALA A 655 -4.53 -35.52 25.39
N GLN A 656 -5.30 -34.47 25.65
CA GLN A 656 -6.23 -34.36 26.78
C GLN A 656 -7.70 -34.50 26.36
N ALA A 657 -7.97 -34.69 25.06
CA ALA A 657 -9.31 -34.84 24.52
C ALA A 657 -9.44 -36.16 23.75
N ASN A 658 -10.15 -37.11 24.34
CA ASN A 658 -10.41 -38.42 23.73
C ASN A 658 -11.78 -38.44 23.08
N ASN A 659 -11.84 -38.91 21.84
CA ASN A 659 -13.08 -39.10 21.11
C ASN A 659 -13.55 -40.56 21.27
N THR A 660 -14.72 -40.79 21.86
CA THR A 660 -15.37 -42.11 21.90
C THR A 660 -16.53 -42.15 20.90
N LEU A 661 -17.14 -43.31 20.68
CA LEU A 661 -18.29 -43.44 19.77
C LEU A 661 -19.51 -42.62 20.20
N THR A 662 -19.64 -42.31 21.50
CA THR A 662 -20.86 -41.70 22.06
C THR A 662 -20.61 -40.38 22.76
N HIS A 663 -19.38 -40.08 23.20
CA HIS A 663 -19.04 -38.88 23.95
C HIS A 663 -17.61 -38.39 23.67
N ILE A 664 -17.34 -37.10 23.86
CA ILE A 664 -15.98 -36.55 23.99
C ILE A 664 -15.60 -36.58 25.47
N GLU A 665 -14.50 -37.23 25.79
CA GLU A 665 -13.93 -37.28 27.14
C GLU A 665 -12.78 -36.29 27.25
N LEU A 666 -12.87 -35.37 28.20
CA LEU A 666 -11.81 -34.40 28.48
C LEU A 666 -11.15 -34.74 29.81
N VAL A 667 -9.82 -34.77 29.82
CA VAL A 667 -8.99 -35.12 30.97
C VAL A 667 -8.07 -33.93 31.26
N SER A 668 -7.90 -33.54 32.53
CA SER A 668 -7.04 -32.39 32.86
C SER A 668 -5.54 -32.71 32.89
N LYS A 669 -5.19 -33.99 33.04
CA LYS A 669 -3.82 -34.52 33.03
C LYS A 669 -3.82 -35.86 32.31
N GLN A 670 -2.76 -36.13 31.55
CA GLN A 670 -2.71 -37.36 30.75
C GLN A 670 -2.77 -38.59 31.65
N GLY A 671 -3.75 -39.46 31.45
CA GLY A 671 -4.00 -40.64 32.31
C GLY A 671 -4.71 -40.35 33.64
N GLY A 672 -5.19 -39.12 33.86
CA GLY A 672 -6.03 -38.75 35.01
C GLY A 672 -7.51 -39.18 34.85
N PRO A 673 -8.36 -38.94 35.87
CA PRO A 673 -9.79 -39.21 35.76
C PRO A 673 -10.46 -38.27 34.75
N VAL A 674 -11.46 -38.77 34.03
CA VAL A 674 -12.29 -37.97 33.12
C VAL A 674 -12.93 -36.83 33.92
N VAL A 675 -12.66 -35.59 33.51
CA VAL A 675 -13.16 -34.38 34.17
C VAL A 675 -14.52 -33.99 33.58
N MET A 676 -14.73 -34.23 32.29
CA MET A 676 -15.95 -33.91 31.59
C MET A 676 -16.20 -34.90 30.45
N ALA A 677 -17.44 -35.41 30.35
CA ALA A 677 -17.89 -36.26 29.26
C ALA A 677 -19.07 -35.58 28.55
N LEU A 678 -18.91 -35.29 27.26
CA LEU A 678 -19.87 -34.51 26.48
C LEU A 678 -20.51 -35.37 25.40
N PRO A 679 -21.84 -35.44 25.31
CA PRO A 679 -22.52 -36.36 24.40
C PRO A 679 -22.35 -35.97 22.93
N LEU A 680 -22.09 -36.98 22.09
CA LEU A 680 -22.11 -36.93 20.63
C LEU A 680 -23.46 -37.44 20.10
N ASP A 681 -24.54 -36.86 20.63
CA ASP A 681 -25.94 -37.20 20.39
C ASP A 681 -26.48 -36.73 19.03
N THR A 682 -25.82 -35.76 18.39
CA THR A 682 -26.18 -35.28 17.05
C THR A 682 -25.13 -35.68 16.00
N ARG A 683 -25.58 -35.87 14.75
CA ARG A 683 -24.69 -36.12 13.61
C ARG A 683 -23.68 -34.98 13.44
N GLU A 684 -24.07 -33.75 13.70
CA GLU A 684 -23.20 -32.58 13.67
C GLU A 684 -22.06 -32.70 14.68
N ARG A 685 -22.36 -33.09 15.93
CA ARG A 685 -21.37 -33.33 16.99
C ARG A 685 -20.40 -34.45 16.63
N GLN A 686 -20.90 -35.53 16.05
CA GLN A 686 -20.07 -36.65 15.59
C GLN A 686 -19.14 -36.25 14.44
N LEU A 687 -19.64 -35.49 13.47
CA LEU A 687 -18.82 -35.00 12.35
C LEU A 687 -17.77 -33.99 12.83
N TRP A 688 -18.15 -33.11 13.74
CA TRP A 688 -17.24 -32.14 14.37
C TRP A 688 -16.11 -32.86 15.12
N SER A 689 -16.42 -33.87 15.93
CA SER A 689 -15.40 -34.57 16.71
C SER A 689 -14.39 -35.27 15.79
N VAL A 690 -14.83 -35.88 14.69
CA VAL A 690 -13.94 -36.48 13.69
C VAL A 690 -13.07 -35.45 12.97
N ALA A 691 -13.58 -34.24 12.72
CA ALA A 691 -12.88 -33.20 11.97
C ALA A 691 -11.81 -32.45 12.80
N HIS A 692 -11.90 -32.49 14.12
CA HIS A 692 -11.12 -31.61 14.99
C HIS A 692 -10.34 -32.32 16.11
N LEU A 693 -10.75 -33.52 16.54
CA LEU A 693 -10.07 -34.36 17.54
C LEU A 693 -9.41 -35.56 16.85
#